data_AF-B8C9C8-F1
#
_entry.id   AF-B8C9C8-F1
#
_cell.length_a   1.000
_cell.length_b   1.000
_cell.length_c   1.000
_cell.angle_alpha   90.00
_cell.angle_beta   90.00
_cell.angle_gamma   90.00
#
_symmetry.space_group_name_H-M   'P 1'
#
loop_
_entity.id
_entity.type
_entity.pdbx_description
1 polymer ?
#
loop_
_entity_poly.entity_id
_entity_poly.type
_entity_poly.pdbx_seq_one_letter_code
_entity_poly.pdbx_strand_id
1 'polypeptide(L)'
;MIIDQQEIKHALLLSAVNPQSVGVLISGGRGTAKSVLARSMQQIVPSHIHRIKGNEYNVDPKGRHGIDSFLLEQINENDDMSLESLQTELVPTPFVQIPLGVLEDSLIGTVDLEQSLETGEAKFSPGLLAKAHRGILYVDEINLLDDEVADILIKVLSDGYVNVEREGLSVKYPCRPLMIATFNPQEGEMREHLLDRFAIALSADAIPLSIQERVMVVDNVINFSGGLQEQASVEAEKRLRQAEVDEQNLRTQVELARLQLPKVNITRAQIQYLCEEATRGGCEGQRAEVFATEIAKASAALDGRDDVNSKDLQAAVILAILPRTLSKETPPPPSEGEPIPDSDSDTDKETKEETQDEISTEDSEDKEVQEDQPLAIPEEFMFGVKSVHIDSALLKFSRWTRKGRGGKRAKIFSLLRGRFVKAIFPKGKKARLAVGATLRAAAPFQKARRERAVGTKYEGRKVIIRKEDFRIKRMSRKAGTLVIFLVDASGSMALNRMNAAKGAAISLLSEAYKSRDKISLIAFHGEQAEVLVPPTRSIALTKHRLEAMPCGGGSPLAHGLTLAVRTGLNTMKVKQDVGRVCIVCITDGRANIPLELSLDNKFTPSTDPDSTEGMPSRKFLKDEVLACSRKLSSLADFDFVCIDTEDVFVRTGIAKEMAQVAQGKYHHLDSADSAAVTQITQQKLREVN
;
A
#
# COMPACT_ATOMS: atom_id res chain seq x y z
N MET A 1 11.68 -5.45 27.32
CA MET A 1 12.52 -4.23 27.12
C MET A 1 11.94 -3.20 26.13
N ILE A 2 11.07 -3.60 25.20
CA ILE A 2 10.39 -2.65 24.30
C ILE A 2 9.38 -1.83 25.11
N ILE A 3 9.43 -0.50 25.01
CA ILE A 3 8.58 0.43 25.78
C ILE A 3 7.31 0.72 25.00
N ASP A 4 6.19 0.82 25.72
CA ASP A 4 4.85 1.05 25.17
C ASP A 4 4.42 -0.03 24.14
N GLN A 5 3.54 0.29 23.19
CA GLN A 5 3.06 -0.57 22.09
C GLN A 5 2.28 -1.81 22.57
N GLN A 6 1.49 -1.66 23.63
CA GLN A 6 0.75 -2.77 24.23
C GLN A 6 -0.20 -3.45 23.25
N GLU A 7 -0.88 -2.69 22.40
CA GLU A 7 -1.77 -3.24 21.37
C GLU A 7 -1.02 -4.14 20.37
N ILE A 8 0.18 -3.73 19.95
CA ILE A 8 1.01 -4.51 19.01
C ILE A 8 1.54 -5.76 19.69
N LYS A 9 2.00 -5.66 20.94
CA LYS A 9 2.44 -6.83 21.73
C LYS A 9 1.31 -7.83 21.92
N HIS A 10 0.12 -7.35 22.28
CA HIS A 10 -1.06 -8.19 22.46
C HIS A 10 -1.45 -8.88 21.14
N ALA A 11 -1.55 -8.13 20.03
CA ALA A 11 -1.82 -8.71 18.71
C ALA A 11 -0.79 -9.76 18.27
N LEU A 12 0.49 -9.50 18.53
CA LEU A 12 1.56 -10.46 18.26
C LEU A 12 1.42 -11.73 19.09
N LEU A 13 1.04 -11.63 20.37
CA LEU A 13 0.74 -12.80 21.21
C LEU A 13 -0.47 -13.59 20.69
N LEU A 14 -1.57 -12.92 20.34
CA LEU A 14 -2.74 -13.58 19.74
C LEU A 14 -2.39 -14.32 18.45
N SER A 15 -1.56 -13.71 17.60
CA SER A 15 -1.06 -14.36 16.38
C SER A 15 -0.12 -15.54 16.67
N ALA A 16 0.60 -15.50 17.79
CA ALA A 16 1.41 -16.63 18.23
C ALA A 16 0.53 -17.80 18.70
N VAL A 17 -0.62 -17.54 19.32
CA VAL A 17 -1.59 -18.57 19.71
C VAL A 17 -2.22 -19.23 18.48
N ASN A 18 -2.64 -18.44 17.49
CA ASN A 18 -3.25 -18.95 16.26
C ASN A 18 -2.48 -18.51 14.99
N PRO A 19 -1.33 -19.16 14.69
CA PRO A 19 -0.45 -18.74 13.60
C PRO A 19 -1.00 -18.99 12.19
N GLN A 20 -2.07 -19.79 12.05
CA GLN A 20 -2.63 -20.17 10.76
C GLN A 20 -3.69 -19.19 10.26
N SER A 21 -4.51 -18.69 11.17
CA SER A 21 -5.63 -17.81 10.83
C SER A 21 -5.26 -16.33 10.91
N VAL A 22 -4.17 -15.97 11.61
CA VAL A 22 -3.90 -14.59 12.03
C VAL A 22 -2.56 -14.07 11.49
N GLY A 23 -2.56 -13.57 10.26
CA GLY A 23 -1.47 -12.73 9.76
C GLY A 23 -1.48 -11.35 10.43
N VAL A 24 -0.31 -10.81 10.77
CA VAL A 24 -0.17 -9.49 11.41
C VAL A 24 0.51 -8.49 10.49
N LEU A 25 -0.12 -7.32 10.33
CA LEU A 25 0.43 -6.19 9.61
C LEU A 25 0.70 -5.02 10.56
N ILE A 26 1.95 -4.57 10.63
CA ILE A 26 2.39 -3.45 11.47
C ILE A 26 2.79 -2.27 10.57
N SER A 27 1.99 -1.21 10.60
CA SER A 27 2.29 0.06 9.94
C SER A 27 3.08 1.00 10.86
N GLY A 28 3.93 1.86 10.31
CA GLY A 28 4.50 2.98 11.07
C GLY A 28 5.72 3.61 10.42
N GLY A 29 6.11 4.78 10.90
CA GLY A 29 7.24 5.56 10.42
C GLY A 29 8.60 4.95 10.73
N ARG A 30 9.68 5.60 10.31
CA ARG A 30 11.04 5.11 10.56
C ARG A 30 11.37 5.21 12.06
N GLY A 31 12.08 4.20 12.58
CA GLY A 31 12.55 4.20 13.97
C GLY A 31 11.54 3.74 15.03
N THR A 32 10.37 3.22 14.64
CA THR A 32 9.32 2.75 15.58
C THR A 32 9.48 1.31 16.07
N ALA A 33 10.68 0.73 15.96
CA ALA A 33 11.02 -0.62 16.42
C ALA A 33 10.20 -1.80 15.81
N LYS A 34 9.49 -1.59 14.69
CA LYS A 34 8.69 -2.64 14.01
C LYS A 34 9.46 -3.94 13.75
N SER A 35 10.68 -3.84 13.23
CA SER A 35 11.53 -5.00 12.94
C SER A 35 12.05 -5.69 14.20
N VAL A 36 12.25 -4.93 15.29
CA VAL A 36 12.66 -5.46 16.59
C VAL A 36 11.52 -6.26 17.21
N LEU A 37 10.30 -5.72 17.20
CA LEU A 37 9.09 -6.43 17.62
C LEU A 37 8.89 -7.74 16.85
N ALA A 38 8.95 -7.68 15.52
CA ALA A 38 8.75 -8.87 14.70
C ALA A 38 9.81 -9.95 14.94
N ARG A 39 11.07 -9.56 15.19
CA ARG A 39 12.15 -10.51 15.51
C ARG A 39 12.03 -11.08 16.91
N SER A 40 11.52 -10.31 17.88
CA SER A 40 11.30 -10.80 19.25
C SER A 40 10.34 -12.00 19.30
N MET A 41 9.48 -12.16 18.28
CA MET A 41 8.59 -13.31 18.17
C MET A 41 9.31 -14.66 18.14
N GLN A 42 10.57 -14.73 17.70
CA GLN A 42 11.37 -15.96 17.77
C GLN A 42 11.51 -16.48 19.20
N GLN A 43 11.54 -15.57 20.19
CA GLN A 43 11.63 -15.95 21.59
C GLN A 43 10.27 -16.29 22.20
N ILE A 44 9.18 -15.84 21.60
CA ILE A 44 7.82 -16.01 22.15
C ILE A 44 7.13 -17.27 21.60
N VAL A 45 7.34 -17.59 20.32
CA VAL A 45 6.80 -18.84 19.75
C VAL A 45 7.50 -20.07 20.36
N PRO A 46 6.88 -21.27 20.29
CA PRO A 46 7.53 -22.49 20.74
C PRO A 46 8.91 -22.64 20.11
N SER A 47 9.91 -22.95 20.93
CA SER A 47 11.32 -22.89 20.51
C SER A 47 11.68 -23.93 19.44
N HIS A 48 10.96 -25.06 19.42
CA HIS A 48 11.24 -26.18 18.54
C HIS A 48 9.97 -26.78 17.94
N ILE A 49 10.12 -27.41 16.77
CA ILE A 49 9.08 -28.20 16.11
C ILE A 49 9.59 -29.62 15.86
N HIS A 50 8.69 -30.60 15.98
CA HIS A 50 8.96 -31.96 15.51
C HIS A 50 8.75 -32.02 14.00
N ARG A 51 9.73 -32.55 13.26
CA ARG A 51 9.61 -32.82 11.82
C ARG A 51 10.06 -34.23 11.45
N ILE A 52 9.65 -34.69 10.28
CA ILE A 52 10.18 -35.93 9.69
C ILE A 52 11.64 -35.72 9.32
N LYS A 53 12.50 -36.65 9.74
CA LYS A 53 13.95 -36.57 9.56
C LYS A 53 14.30 -36.59 8.07
N GLY A 54 15.11 -35.62 7.64
CA GLY A 54 15.53 -35.48 6.24
C GLY A 54 14.51 -34.79 5.31
N ASN A 55 13.33 -34.40 5.81
CA ASN A 55 12.35 -33.64 5.03
C ASN A 55 12.65 -32.13 5.07
N GLU A 56 12.79 -31.51 3.90
CA GLU A 56 13.14 -30.08 3.77
C GLU A 56 11.95 -29.11 3.95
N TYR A 57 10.72 -29.63 4.07
CA TYR A 57 9.46 -28.87 4.15
C TYR A 57 8.87 -28.82 5.56
N ASN A 58 9.61 -29.29 6.58
CA ASN A 58 9.21 -29.29 7.99
C ASN A 58 7.85 -29.97 8.26
N VAL A 59 7.53 -31.04 7.52
CA VAL A 59 6.26 -31.77 7.67
C VAL A 59 6.06 -32.28 9.10
N ASP A 60 4.85 -32.10 9.62
CA ASP A 60 4.43 -32.58 10.94
C ASP A 60 4.32 -34.12 10.94
N PRO A 61 4.95 -34.85 11.87
CA PRO A 61 4.83 -36.30 11.96
C PRO A 61 3.39 -36.82 12.10
N LYS A 62 2.48 -36.00 12.63
CA LYS A 62 1.04 -36.32 12.75
C LYS A 62 0.21 -35.89 11.54
N GLY A 63 0.84 -35.31 10.50
CA GLY A 63 0.17 -34.87 9.28
C GLY A 63 -0.81 -33.69 9.44
N ARG A 64 -0.86 -33.02 10.60
CA ARG A 64 -1.89 -32.00 10.90
C ARG A 64 -1.84 -30.78 10.00
N HIS A 65 -0.69 -30.53 9.37
CA HIS A 65 -0.42 -29.31 8.61
C HIS A 65 -0.13 -29.56 7.13
N GLY A 66 -0.53 -30.73 6.62
CA GLY A 66 -0.33 -31.14 5.25
C GLY A 66 0.99 -31.88 5.03
N ILE A 67 1.09 -32.53 3.87
CA ILE A 67 2.21 -33.35 3.43
C ILE A 67 2.68 -32.79 2.09
N ASP A 68 3.99 -32.78 1.83
CA ASP A 68 4.54 -32.41 0.53
C ASP A 68 4.42 -33.54 -0.50
N SER A 69 4.51 -33.20 -1.78
CA SER A 69 4.30 -34.17 -2.87
C SER A 69 5.36 -35.27 -2.88
N PHE A 70 6.62 -34.97 -2.53
CA PHE A 70 7.70 -35.95 -2.57
C PHE A 70 7.51 -37.02 -1.49
N LEU A 71 7.18 -36.60 -0.27
CA LEU A 71 6.88 -37.53 0.81
C LEU A 71 5.62 -38.36 0.52
N LEU A 72 4.61 -37.74 -0.09
CA LEU A 72 3.37 -38.42 -0.47
C LEU A 72 3.60 -39.48 -1.56
N GLU A 73 4.46 -39.19 -2.54
CA GLU A 73 4.91 -40.17 -3.54
C GLU A 73 5.67 -41.33 -2.90
N GLN A 74 6.61 -41.05 -1.98
CA GLN A 74 7.37 -42.09 -1.28
C GLN A 74 6.50 -43.05 -0.46
N ILE A 75 5.45 -42.52 0.18
CA ILE A 75 4.46 -43.29 0.92
C ILE A 75 3.61 -44.14 -0.03
N ASN A 76 3.14 -43.56 -1.14
CA ASN A 76 2.31 -44.30 -2.11
C ASN A 76 3.08 -45.40 -2.86
N GLU A 77 4.39 -45.25 -3.03
CA GLU A 77 5.25 -46.26 -3.66
C GLU A 77 5.60 -47.43 -2.74
N ASN A 78 5.52 -47.25 -1.42
CA ASN A 78 5.87 -48.26 -0.43
C ASN A 78 4.70 -48.50 0.54
N ASP A 79 3.90 -49.55 0.28
CA ASP A 79 2.71 -49.89 1.07
C ASP A 79 3.00 -50.06 2.59
N ASP A 80 4.23 -50.42 2.97
CA ASP A 80 4.65 -50.59 4.37
C ASP A 80 5.08 -49.27 5.05
N MET A 81 5.22 -48.15 4.32
CA MET A 81 5.62 -46.86 4.88
C MET A 81 4.41 -46.01 5.24
N SER A 82 4.27 -45.72 6.53
CA SER A 82 3.31 -44.74 7.05
C SER A 82 4.03 -43.56 7.70
N LEU A 83 3.35 -42.41 7.83
CA LEU A 83 3.91 -41.22 8.52
C LEU A 83 4.43 -41.54 9.93
N GLU A 84 3.77 -42.46 10.63
CA GLU A 84 4.11 -42.86 12.00
C GLU A 84 5.36 -43.75 12.08
N SER A 85 5.68 -44.44 10.98
CA SER A 85 6.88 -45.30 10.90
C SER A 85 8.17 -44.54 10.63
N LEU A 86 8.06 -43.27 10.20
CA LEU A 86 9.22 -42.45 9.81
C LEU A 86 9.94 -41.88 11.03
N GLN A 87 11.26 -41.85 10.97
CA GLN A 87 12.07 -41.22 12.02
C GLN A 87 11.77 -39.72 12.12
N THR A 88 11.61 -39.22 13.35
CA THR A 88 11.38 -37.80 13.61
C THR A 88 12.60 -37.14 14.25
N GLU A 89 12.76 -35.84 14.05
CA GLU A 89 13.76 -35.02 14.72
C GLU A 89 13.15 -33.72 15.26
N LEU A 90 13.80 -33.15 16.27
CA LEU A 90 13.43 -31.87 16.86
C LEU A 90 14.33 -30.79 16.27
N VAL A 91 13.75 -29.76 15.66
CA VAL A 91 14.50 -28.63 15.07
C VAL A 91 14.00 -27.29 15.60
N PRO A 92 14.85 -26.26 15.65
CA PRO A 92 14.42 -24.93 16.07
C PRO A 92 13.34 -24.38 15.12
N THR A 93 12.40 -23.64 15.67
CA THR A 93 11.32 -23.02 14.89
C THR A 93 11.91 -22.06 13.86
N PRO A 94 11.62 -22.24 12.56
CA PRO A 94 12.30 -21.48 11.52
C PRO A 94 11.83 -20.02 11.54
N PHE A 95 12.78 -19.09 11.39
CA PHE A 95 12.48 -17.70 11.13
C PHE A 95 13.05 -17.31 9.77
N VAL A 96 12.17 -16.96 8.85
CA VAL A 96 12.54 -16.63 7.47
C VAL A 96 12.17 -15.18 7.20
N GLN A 97 13.18 -14.37 6.85
CA GLN A 97 12.98 -13.00 6.40
C GLN A 97 12.96 -12.94 4.87
N ILE A 98 11.95 -12.30 4.31
CA ILE A 98 11.90 -11.99 2.88
C ILE A 98 12.59 -10.63 2.64
N PRO A 99 13.74 -10.60 1.94
CA PRO A 99 14.39 -9.36 1.61
C PRO A 99 13.65 -8.62 0.50
N LEU A 100 13.81 -7.29 0.48
CA LEU A 100 13.30 -6.47 -0.61
C LEU A 100 13.88 -6.92 -1.94
N GLY A 101 12.96 -7.26 -2.84
CA GLY A 101 13.30 -7.64 -4.17
C GLY A 101 13.82 -9.06 -4.36
N VAL A 102 13.45 -9.97 -3.45
CA VAL A 102 13.50 -11.41 -3.68
C VAL A 102 12.90 -11.75 -5.06
N LEU A 103 13.53 -12.70 -5.75
CA LEU A 103 12.96 -13.25 -6.99
C LEU A 103 11.93 -14.32 -6.64
N GLU A 104 10.92 -14.47 -7.48
CA GLU A 104 9.91 -15.52 -7.34
C GLU A 104 10.55 -16.90 -7.15
N ASP A 105 11.51 -17.24 -8.01
CA ASP A 105 12.32 -18.45 -7.96
C ASP A 105 12.93 -18.73 -6.57
N SER A 106 13.46 -17.71 -5.88
CA SER A 106 14.01 -17.87 -4.53
C SER A 106 12.93 -18.03 -3.46
N LEU A 107 11.72 -17.55 -3.72
CA LEU A 107 10.59 -17.62 -2.82
C LEU A 107 9.91 -19.00 -2.85
N ILE A 108 9.52 -19.46 -4.04
CA ILE A 108 8.80 -20.72 -4.23
C ILE A 108 9.73 -21.94 -4.39
N GLY A 109 10.96 -21.74 -4.85
CA GLY A 109 11.90 -22.81 -5.20
C GLY A 109 12.11 -22.94 -6.71
N THR A 110 13.22 -23.58 -7.10
CA THR A 110 13.63 -23.77 -8.50
C THR A 110 14.19 -25.14 -8.75
N VAL A 111 14.38 -25.53 -10.01
CA VAL A 111 15.19 -26.69 -10.35
C VAL A 111 16.65 -26.46 -9.95
N ASP A 112 17.24 -27.43 -9.23
CA ASP A 112 18.65 -27.51 -8.92
C ASP A 112 19.42 -27.85 -10.20
N LEU A 113 20.16 -26.86 -10.72
CA LEU A 113 20.92 -27.00 -11.94
C LEU A 113 22.03 -28.04 -11.84
N GLU A 114 22.74 -28.11 -10.72
CA GLU A 114 23.91 -28.98 -10.59
C GLU A 114 23.46 -30.44 -10.59
N GLN A 115 22.54 -30.77 -9.68
CA GLN A 115 22.04 -32.14 -9.59
C GLN A 115 21.26 -32.56 -10.85
N SER A 116 20.52 -31.64 -11.49
CA SER A 116 19.77 -31.97 -12.70
C SER A 116 20.67 -32.19 -13.92
N LEU A 117 21.81 -31.48 -14.02
CA LEU A 117 22.78 -31.69 -15.10
C LEU A 117 23.54 -33.02 -14.97
N GLU A 118 23.79 -33.46 -13.74
CA GLU A 118 24.44 -34.72 -13.41
C GLU A 118 23.51 -35.92 -13.60
N THR A 119 22.32 -35.89 -12.98
CA THR A 119 21.35 -36.99 -13.03
C THR A 119 20.59 -37.06 -14.35
N GLY A 120 20.41 -35.91 -15.01
CA GLY A 120 19.55 -35.79 -16.19
C GLY A 120 18.06 -35.76 -15.86
N GLU A 121 17.69 -35.64 -14.58
CA GLU A 121 16.32 -35.52 -14.10
C GLU A 121 16.12 -34.15 -13.46
N ALA A 122 14.93 -33.58 -13.56
CA ALA A 122 14.64 -32.28 -12.94
C ALA A 122 14.52 -32.46 -11.41
N LYS A 123 15.53 -32.08 -10.65
CA LYS A 123 15.47 -32.07 -9.18
C LYS A 123 15.06 -30.72 -8.65
N PHE A 124 14.07 -30.70 -7.76
CA PHE A 124 13.57 -29.47 -7.16
C PHE A 124 14.40 -29.04 -5.95
N SER A 125 14.67 -27.75 -5.84
CA SER A 125 15.31 -27.11 -4.69
C SER A 125 14.30 -26.19 -3.99
N PRO A 126 14.06 -26.37 -2.68
CA PRO A 126 13.04 -25.60 -1.95
C PRO A 126 13.39 -24.13 -1.79
N GLY A 127 12.37 -23.27 -1.91
CA GLY A 127 12.49 -21.83 -1.69
C GLY A 127 12.38 -21.41 -0.21
N LEU A 128 12.34 -20.09 0.01
CA LEU A 128 12.14 -19.51 1.35
C LEU A 128 10.82 -19.94 2.00
N LEU A 129 9.76 -20.11 1.21
CA LEU A 129 8.44 -20.50 1.74
C LEU A 129 8.41 -21.92 2.30
N ALA A 130 9.12 -22.85 1.67
CA ALA A 130 9.27 -24.22 2.19
C ALA A 130 9.94 -24.21 3.57
N LYS A 131 11.01 -23.42 3.72
CA LYS A 131 11.74 -23.27 4.99
C LYS A 131 10.91 -22.59 6.08
N ALA A 132 9.98 -21.71 5.70
CA ALA A 132 9.13 -20.97 6.63
C ALA A 132 7.96 -21.81 7.19
N HIS A 133 7.64 -22.96 6.60
CA HIS A 133 6.53 -23.79 7.04
C HIS A 133 6.62 -24.13 8.54
N ARG A 134 5.52 -23.91 9.28
CA ARG A 134 5.40 -24.06 10.75
C ARG A 134 6.31 -23.16 11.59
N GLY A 135 6.90 -22.13 11.00
CA GLY A 135 7.65 -21.10 11.69
C GLY A 135 7.09 -19.71 11.49
N ILE A 136 7.99 -18.73 11.43
CA ILE A 136 7.69 -17.31 11.27
C ILE A 136 8.20 -16.84 9.90
N LEU A 137 7.33 -16.15 9.16
CA LEU A 137 7.67 -15.49 7.91
C LEU A 137 7.58 -13.98 8.09
N TYR A 138 8.75 -13.33 8.16
CA TYR A 138 8.85 -11.88 8.30
C TYR A 138 9.01 -11.19 6.94
N VAL A 139 8.15 -10.22 6.66
CA VAL A 139 8.18 -9.44 5.42
C VAL A 139 8.37 -7.97 5.76
N ASP A 140 9.56 -7.45 5.42
CA ASP A 140 9.87 -6.04 5.63
C ASP A 140 9.38 -5.20 4.44
N GLU A 141 8.72 -4.07 4.73
CA GLU A 141 8.24 -3.13 3.71
C GLU A 141 7.41 -3.81 2.60
N ILE A 142 6.35 -4.53 3.00
CA ILE A 142 5.50 -5.33 2.09
C ILE A 142 4.91 -4.51 0.93
N ASN A 143 4.72 -3.20 1.13
CA ASN A 143 4.25 -2.25 0.12
C ASN A 143 5.23 -2.06 -1.05
N LEU A 144 6.53 -2.35 -0.85
CA LEU A 144 7.57 -2.20 -1.86
C LEU A 144 7.84 -3.49 -2.65
N LEU A 145 7.19 -4.60 -2.30
CA LEU A 145 7.36 -5.87 -3.01
C LEU A 145 6.79 -5.82 -4.43
N ASP A 146 7.40 -6.64 -5.29
CA ASP A 146 6.90 -6.86 -6.66
C ASP A 146 5.54 -7.58 -6.61
N ASP A 147 4.62 -7.25 -7.53
CA ASP A 147 3.23 -7.72 -7.54
C ASP A 147 3.14 -9.26 -7.51
N GLU A 148 3.96 -9.90 -8.34
CA GLU A 148 4.03 -11.36 -8.46
C GLU A 148 4.41 -12.01 -7.11
N VAL A 149 5.31 -11.40 -6.34
CA VAL A 149 5.71 -11.89 -5.00
C VAL A 149 4.59 -11.68 -3.99
N ALA A 150 3.98 -10.50 -3.98
CA ALA A 150 2.88 -10.18 -3.08
C ALA A 150 1.67 -11.12 -3.29
N ASP A 151 1.33 -11.43 -4.54
CA ASP A 151 0.24 -12.35 -4.88
C ASP A 151 0.52 -13.78 -4.40
N ILE A 152 1.77 -14.24 -4.50
CA ILE A 152 2.18 -15.55 -3.95
C ILE A 152 2.01 -15.57 -2.43
N LEU A 153 2.42 -14.51 -1.74
CA LEU A 153 2.28 -14.42 -0.28
C LEU A 153 0.80 -14.41 0.16
N ILE A 154 -0.07 -13.70 -0.57
CA ILE A 154 -1.52 -13.74 -0.33
C ILE A 154 -2.08 -15.15 -0.52
N LYS A 155 -1.64 -15.84 -1.58
CA LYS A 155 -2.10 -17.20 -1.89
C LYS A 155 -1.68 -18.16 -0.78
N VAL A 156 -0.43 -18.05 -0.30
CA VAL A 156 0.07 -18.84 0.82
C VAL A 156 -0.73 -18.61 2.10
N LEU A 157 -1.04 -17.35 2.42
CA LEU A 157 -1.89 -17.01 3.57
C LEU A 157 -3.30 -17.61 3.48
N SER A 158 -3.85 -17.75 2.27
CA SER A 158 -5.23 -18.21 2.08
C SER A 158 -5.33 -19.73 1.93
N ASP A 159 -4.48 -20.33 1.10
CA ASP A 159 -4.55 -21.74 0.72
C ASP A 159 -3.72 -22.62 1.67
N GLY A 160 -2.67 -22.08 2.27
CA GLY A 160 -1.72 -22.83 3.09
C GLY A 160 -0.83 -23.80 2.31
N TYR A 161 -0.80 -23.70 0.98
CA TYR A 161 0.00 -24.53 0.07
C TYR A 161 0.68 -23.67 -1.00
N VAL A 162 1.86 -24.11 -1.42
CA VAL A 162 2.54 -23.59 -2.61
C VAL A 162 2.48 -24.66 -3.69
N ASN A 163 1.96 -24.29 -4.86
CA ASN A 163 1.96 -25.13 -6.05
C ASN A 163 2.98 -24.56 -7.04
N VAL A 164 3.92 -25.39 -7.47
CA VAL A 164 4.96 -25.05 -8.45
C VAL A 164 4.79 -25.94 -9.68
N GLU A 165 4.33 -25.33 -10.77
CA GLU A 165 4.15 -25.98 -12.07
C GLU A 165 5.13 -25.37 -13.09
N ARG A 166 6.40 -25.79 -13.04
CA ARG A 166 7.48 -25.20 -13.85
C ARG A 166 8.52 -26.23 -14.28
N GLU A 167 9.12 -25.99 -15.45
CA GLU A 167 10.29 -26.75 -15.93
C GLU A 167 10.04 -28.28 -16.01
N GLY A 168 8.79 -28.68 -16.22
CA GLY A 168 8.36 -30.08 -16.29
C GLY A 168 8.04 -30.71 -14.93
N LEU A 169 8.13 -29.94 -13.84
CA LEU A 169 7.80 -30.36 -12.49
C LEU A 169 6.45 -29.82 -12.07
N SER A 170 5.70 -30.66 -11.35
CA SER A 170 4.47 -30.31 -10.65
C SER A 170 4.63 -30.68 -9.18
N VAL A 171 5.03 -29.70 -8.36
CA VAL A 171 5.34 -29.90 -6.95
C VAL A 171 4.36 -29.09 -6.11
N LYS A 172 3.74 -29.75 -5.12
CA LYS A 172 2.91 -29.10 -4.10
C LYS A 172 3.49 -29.37 -2.72
N TYR A 173 3.69 -28.31 -1.94
CA TYR A 173 4.14 -28.44 -0.54
C TYR A 173 3.37 -27.49 0.38
N PRO A 174 3.17 -27.86 1.66
CA PRO A 174 2.44 -27.04 2.60
C PRO A 174 3.27 -25.84 3.06
N CYS A 175 2.64 -24.69 3.26
CA CYS A 175 3.27 -23.47 3.77
C CYS A 175 2.27 -22.72 4.64
N ARG A 176 2.35 -22.91 5.96
CA ARG A 176 1.49 -22.26 6.96
C ARG A 176 2.33 -21.56 8.04
N PRO A 177 3.09 -20.52 7.68
CA PRO A 177 3.87 -19.75 8.64
C PRO A 177 2.99 -18.74 9.39
N LEU A 178 3.41 -18.35 10.59
CA LEU A 178 2.99 -17.08 11.18
C LEU A 178 3.57 -15.94 10.34
N MET A 179 2.73 -15.23 9.57
CA MET A 179 3.18 -14.12 8.74
C MET A 179 3.13 -12.80 9.51
N ILE A 180 4.28 -12.12 9.58
CA ILE A 180 4.41 -10.78 10.16
C ILE A 180 4.94 -9.86 9.06
N ALA A 181 4.12 -8.90 8.66
CA ALA A 181 4.48 -7.91 7.65
C ALA A 181 4.58 -6.53 8.28
N THR A 182 5.58 -5.75 7.86
CA THR A 182 5.72 -4.35 8.23
C THR A 182 5.61 -3.47 6.99
N PHE A 183 5.17 -2.24 7.16
CA PHE A 183 5.31 -1.23 6.11
C PHE A 183 5.39 0.19 6.66
N ASN A 184 5.97 1.08 5.84
CA ASN A 184 6.00 2.50 6.08
C ASN A 184 5.01 3.22 5.14
N PRO A 185 3.92 3.80 5.66
CA PRO A 185 2.96 4.56 4.85
C PRO A 185 3.58 5.73 4.09
N GLN A 186 4.69 6.30 4.57
CA GLN A 186 5.37 7.42 3.92
C GLN A 186 6.13 7.03 2.64
N GLU A 187 6.43 5.74 2.46
CA GLU A 187 7.25 5.25 1.33
C GLU A 187 6.41 4.66 0.19
N GLY A 188 5.15 4.36 0.45
CA GLY A 188 4.21 3.90 -0.56
C GLY A 188 2.92 3.39 0.06
N GLU A 189 1.82 3.53 -0.68
CA GLU A 189 0.51 3.04 -0.25
C GLU A 189 0.43 1.52 -0.25
N MET A 190 -0.41 1.01 0.64
CA MET A 190 -0.72 -0.41 0.78
C MET A 190 -1.91 -0.75 -0.09
N ARG A 191 -1.90 -1.92 -0.76
CA ARG A 191 -3.03 -2.36 -1.58
C ARG A 191 -4.15 -2.90 -0.70
N GLU A 192 -5.38 -2.52 -1.00
CA GLU A 192 -6.56 -3.01 -0.28
C GLU A 192 -6.64 -4.55 -0.26
N HIS A 193 -6.34 -5.22 -1.39
CA HIS A 193 -6.35 -6.69 -1.46
C HIS A 193 -5.29 -7.36 -0.57
N LEU A 194 -4.18 -6.68 -0.30
CA LEU A 194 -3.19 -7.18 0.66
C LEU A 194 -3.69 -6.95 2.08
N LEU A 195 -4.19 -5.73 2.39
CA LEU A 195 -4.71 -5.37 3.71
C LEU A 195 -5.78 -6.35 4.18
N ASP A 196 -6.71 -6.65 3.30
CA ASP A 196 -7.85 -7.49 3.61
C ASP A 196 -7.47 -8.94 3.96
N ARG A 197 -6.27 -9.39 3.57
CA ARG A 197 -5.77 -10.75 3.83
C ARG A 197 -5.04 -10.90 5.16
N PHE A 198 -4.67 -9.80 5.81
CA PHE A 198 -4.04 -9.82 7.14
C PHE A 198 -5.11 -9.68 8.21
N ALA A 199 -5.31 -10.70 9.04
CA ALA A 199 -6.32 -10.67 10.10
C ALA A 199 -6.22 -9.42 10.98
N ILE A 200 -5.00 -9.10 11.41
CA ILE A 200 -4.72 -7.94 12.28
C ILE A 200 -3.93 -6.89 11.52
N ALA A 201 -4.37 -5.63 11.61
CA ALA A 201 -3.64 -4.48 11.10
C ALA A 201 -3.57 -3.36 12.15
N LEU A 202 -2.34 -2.96 12.50
CA LEU A 202 -2.07 -2.00 13.58
C LEU A 202 -1.12 -0.88 13.14
N SER A 203 -1.10 0.21 13.90
CA SER A 203 -0.15 1.32 13.71
C SER A 203 0.78 1.49 14.91
N ALA A 204 2.08 1.45 14.67
CA ALA A 204 3.12 1.75 15.65
C ALA A 204 3.28 3.26 15.92
N ASP A 205 2.67 4.11 15.09
CA ASP A 205 2.67 5.58 15.26
C ASP A 205 1.41 6.08 16.00
N ALA A 206 0.64 5.14 16.55
CA ALA A 206 -0.62 5.37 17.24
C ALA A 206 -0.52 6.48 18.31
N ILE A 207 0.47 6.32 19.20
CA ILE A 207 0.70 7.18 20.37
C ILE A 207 2.17 7.65 20.33
N PRO A 208 2.42 8.97 20.28
CA PRO A 208 3.78 9.47 20.36
C PRO A 208 4.34 9.26 21.76
N LEU A 209 5.52 8.65 21.85
CA LEU A 209 6.24 8.46 23.12
C LEU A 209 6.53 9.81 23.79
N SER A 210 6.30 9.87 25.09
CA SER A 210 6.71 10.98 25.95
C SER A 210 8.24 11.12 25.98
N ILE A 211 8.73 12.29 26.40
CA ILE A 211 10.18 12.54 26.50
C ILE A 211 10.84 11.51 27.44
N GLN A 212 10.19 11.20 28.56
CA GLN A 212 10.69 10.22 29.52
C GLN A 212 10.80 8.83 28.89
N GLU A 213 9.76 8.37 28.19
CA GLU A 213 9.80 7.08 27.49
C GLU A 213 10.85 7.05 26.38
N ARG A 214 11.04 8.16 25.64
CA ARG A 214 12.10 8.25 24.63
C ARG A 214 13.50 8.15 25.25
N VAL A 215 13.72 8.78 26.40
CA VAL A 215 14.98 8.62 27.16
C VAL A 215 15.16 7.17 27.57
N MET A 216 14.14 6.54 28.15
CA MET A 216 14.21 5.12 28.52
C MET A 216 14.47 4.20 27.31
N VAL A 217 13.90 4.48 26.13
CA VAL A 217 14.18 3.73 24.90
C VAL A 217 15.65 3.86 24.53
N VAL A 218 16.20 5.07 24.56
CA VAL A 218 17.62 5.33 24.25
C VAL A 218 18.53 4.62 25.26
N ASP A 219 18.22 4.73 26.56
CA ASP A 219 18.97 4.05 27.62
C ASP A 219 18.93 2.53 27.44
N ASN A 220 17.76 1.95 27.13
CA ASN A 220 17.62 0.52 26.88
C ASN A 220 18.45 0.08 25.67
N VAL A 221 18.48 0.86 24.59
CA VAL A 221 19.26 0.54 23.39
C VAL A 221 20.76 0.66 23.66
N ILE A 222 21.21 1.70 24.37
CA ILE A 222 22.62 1.88 24.74
C ILE A 222 23.07 0.76 25.68
N ASN A 223 22.29 0.44 26.70
CA ASN A 223 22.63 -0.63 27.65
C ASN A 223 22.62 -2.01 26.99
N PHE A 224 21.69 -2.26 26.07
CA PHE A 224 21.65 -3.51 25.30
C PHE A 224 22.80 -3.63 24.29
N SER A 225 23.16 -2.54 23.60
CA SER A 225 24.27 -2.54 22.63
C SER A 225 25.65 -2.51 23.29
N GLY A 226 25.77 -1.85 24.45
CA GLY A 226 26.98 -1.80 25.27
C GLY A 226 27.27 -3.09 26.05
N GLY A 227 26.28 -3.95 26.26
CA GLY A 227 26.41 -5.25 26.94
C GLY A 227 27.23 -6.31 26.18
N LEU A 228 27.76 -5.99 25.00
CA LEU A 228 28.77 -6.80 24.29
C LEU A 228 30.22 -6.45 24.72
N GLN A 229 30.41 -5.46 25.59
CA GLN A 229 31.67 -5.16 26.28
C GLN A 229 31.51 -5.50 27.78
N GLU A 230 32.57 -6.02 28.40
CA GLU A 230 32.66 -6.57 29.79
C GLU A 230 32.28 -5.60 30.94
N GLN A 231 31.54 -4.52 30.67
CA GLN A 231 31.11 -3.52 31.65
C GLN A 231 29.60 -3.27 31.57
N ALA A 232 28.79 -4.31 31.44
CA ALA A 232 27.36 -4.19 31.74
C ALA A 232 27.20 -3.83 33.23
N SER A 233 26.51 -2.74 33.54
CA SER A 233 26.19 -2.41 34.93
C SER A 233 25.38 -3.56 35.56
N VAL A 234 25.57 -3.82 36.85
CA VAL A 234 24.85 -4.89 37.60
C VAL A 234 23.33 -4.78 37.42
N GLU A 235 22.81 -3.56 37.27
CA GLU A 235 21.40 -3.29 37.00
C GLU A 235 20.96 -3.71 35.59
N ALA A 236 21.82 -3.54 34.57
CA ALA A 236 21.53 -3.98 33.20
C ALA A 236 21.46 -5.51 33.12
N GLU A 237 22.38 -6.22 33.77
CA GLU A 237 22.34 -7.70 33.84
C GLU A 237 21.08 -8.20 34.56
N LYS A 238 20.69 -7.56 35.66
CA LYS A 238 19.46 -7.92 36.39
C LYS A 238 18.22 -7.71 35.51
N ARG A 239 18.16 -6.63 34.74
CA ARG A 239 17.07 -6.36 33.79
C ARG A 239 17.02 -7.36 32.65
N LEU A 240 18.17 -7.79 32.13
CA LEU A 240 18.24 -8.81 31.08
C LEU A 240 17.72 -10.15 31.59
N ARG A 241 18.17 -10.60 32.76
CA ARG A 241 17.66 -11.83 33.39
C ARG A 241 16.15 -11.78 33.63
N GLN A 242 15.62 -10.64 34.07
CA GLN A 242 14.17 -10.49 34.23
C GLN A 242 13.45 -10.61 32.88
N ALA A 243 13.98 -9.99 31.83
CA ALA A 243 13.39 -10.08 30.50
C ALA A 243 13.39 -11.52 29.97
N GLU A 244 14.45 -12.30 30.20
CA GLU A 244 14.52 -13.72 29.84
C GLU A 244 13.45 -14.55 30.56
N VAL A 245 13.22 -14.28 31.85
CA VAL A 245 12.16 -14.93 32.63
C VAL A 245 10.79 -14.57 32.09
N ASP A 246 10.55 -13.29 31.80
CA ASP A 246 9.28 -12.83 31.25
C ASP A 246 9.01 -13.44 29.86
N GLU A 247 10.03 -13.55 29.00
CA GLU A 247 9.95 -14.22 27.70
C GLU A 247 9.62 -15.71 27.83
N GLN A 248 10.23 -16.41 28.79
CA GLN A 248 9.91 -17.82 29.07
C GLN A 248 8.46 -18.00 29.56
N ASN A 249 7.99 -17.09 30.41
CA ASN A 249 6.60 -17.10 30.90
C ASN A 249 5.62 -16.89 29.73
N LEU A 250 5.88 -15.90 28.87
CA LEU A 250 5.06 -15.65 27.68
C LEU A 250 5.05 -16.85 26.72
N ARG A 251 6.21 -17.47 26.50
CA ARG A 251 6.30 -18.69 25.66
C ARG A 251 5.44 -19.81 26.23
N THR A 252 5.53 -20.04 27.53
CA THR A 252 4.74 -21.08 28.23
C THR A 252 3.24 -20.79 28.12
N GLN A 253 2.83 -19.52 28.28
CA GLN A 253 1.43 -19.11 28.09
C GLN A 253 0.95 -19.37 26.66
N VAL A 254 1.75 -19.03 25.64
CA VAL A 254 1.41 -19.28 24.23
C VAL A 254 1.31 -20.78 23.94
N GLU A 255 2.20 -21.60 24.49
CA GLU A 255 2.16 -23.06 24.34
C GLU A 255 0.89 -23.67 24.95
N LEU A 256 0.51 -23.25 26.16
CA LEU A 256 -0.73 -23.68 26.80
C LEU A 256 -1.97 -23.22 26.03
N ALA A 257 -1.99 -21.96 25.60
CA ALA A 257 -3.08 -21.39 24.81
C ALA A 257 -3.27 -22.12 23.47
N ARG A 258 -2.19 -22.53 22.79
CA ARG A 258 -2.27 -23.35 21.56
C ARG A 258 -2.95 -24.70 21.78
N LEU A 259 -2.74 -25.32 22.95
CA LEU A 259 -3.38 -26.58 23.31
C LEU A 259 -4.87 -26.40 23.65
N GLN A 260 -5.24 -25.23 24.18
CA GLN A 260 -6.61 -24.91 24.58
C GLN A 260 -7.47 -24.38 23.43
N LEU A 261 -6.88 -23.66 22.46
CA LEU A 261 -7.59 -23.02 21.36
C LEU A 261 -8.66 -23.90 20.67
N PRO A 262 -8.44 -25.20 20.37
CA PRO A 262 -9.46 -26.04 19.74
C PRO A 262 -10.68 -26.33 20.63
N LYS A 263 -10.56 -26.13 21.96
CA LYS A 263 -11.61 -26.35 22.95
C LYS A 263 -12.42 -25.09 23.25
N VAL A 264 -11.96 -23.91 22.79
CA VAL A 264 -12.61 -22.63 23.09
C VAL A 264 -13.91 -22.51 22.31
N ASN A 265 -15.00 -22.29 23.05
CA ASN A 265 -16.33 -22.13 22.53
C ASN A 265 -16.66 -20.65 22.28
N ILE A 266 -17.31 -20.40 21.15
CA ILE A 266 -17.94 -19.11 20.83
C ILE A 266 -19.40 -19.39 20.49
N THR A 267 -20.31 -18.64 21.10
CA THR A 267 -21.75 -18.86 20.91
C THR A 267 -22.24 -18.20 19.62
N ARG A 268 -23.38 -18.68 19.10
CA ARG A 268 -23.99 -18.10 17.88
C ARG A 268 -24.37 -16.62 18.06
N ALA A 269 -24.81 -16.22 19.25
CA ALA A 269 -25.13 -14.82 19.56
C ALA A 269 -23.90 -13.91 19.48
N GLN A 270 -22.74 -14.39 19.93
CA GLN A 270 -21.47 -13.66 19.84
C GLN A 270 -20.98 -13.52 18.39
N ILE A 271 -21.14 -14.58 17.58
CA ILE A 271 -20.85 -14.51 16.14
C ILE A 271 -21.79 -13.49 15.47
N GLN A 272 -23.08 -13.52 15.81
CA GLN A 272 -24.06 -12.56 15.28
C GLN A 272 -23.67 -11.12 15.61
N TYR A 273 -23.25 -10.84 16.85
CA TYR A 273 -22.72 -9.53 17.24
C TYR A 273 -21.55 -9.09 16.35
N LEU A 274 -20.56 -9.97 16.10
CA LEU A 274 -19.44 -9.64 15.22
C LEU A 274 -19.88 -9.37 13.77
N CYS A 275 -20.86 -10.11 13.26
CA CYS A 275 -21.46 -9.86 11.94
C CYS A 275 -22.19 -8.51 11.88
N GLU A 276 -22.92 -8.14 12.93
CA GLU A 276 -23.61 -6.85 13.02
C GLU A 276 -22.61 -5.68 13.07
N GLU A 277 -21.54 -5.79 13.85
CA GLU A 277 -20.48 -4.78 13.89
C GLU A 277 -19.73 -4.66 12.55
N ALA A 278 -19.43 -5.78 11.89
CA ALA A 278 -18.82 -5.77 10.56
C ALA A 278 -19.75 -5.10 9.52
N THR A 279 -21.05 -5.39 9.58
CA THR A 279 -22.06 -4.78 8.71
C THR A 279 -22.18 -3.27 8.97
N ARG A 280 -22.19 -2.85 10.24
CA ARG A 280 -22.23 -1.43 10.64
C ARG A 280 -20.97 -0.69 10.17
N GLY A 281 -19.83 -1.36 10.25
CA GLY A 281 -18.55 -0.88 9.76
C GLY A 281 -18.45 -0.81 8.23
N GLY A 282 -19.43 -1.34 7.50
CA GLY A 282 -19.40 -1.40 6.03
C GLY A 282 -18.31 -2.33 5.48
N CYS A 283 -17.90 -3.34 6.25
CA CYS A 283 -16.97 -4.35 5.77
C CYS A 283 -17.60 -5.16 4.63
N GLU A 284 -16.82 -5.47 3.60
CA GLU A 284 -17.26 -6.31 2.47
C GLU A 284 -16.84 -7.77 2.68
N GLY A 285 -17.72 -8.71 2.32
CA GLY A 285 -17.45 -10.14 2.43
C GLY A 285 -17.60 -10.69 3.85
N GLN A 286 -17.00 -11.86 4.13
CA GLN A 286 -17.08 -12.56 5.42
C GLN A 286 -15.73 -12.69 6.15
N ARG A 287 -14.67 -12.04 5.64
CA ARG A 287 -13.32 -12.21 6.20
C ARG A 287 -13.18 -11.53 7.55
N ALA A 288 -13.79 -10.37 7.72
CA ALA A 288 -13.70 -9.60 8.96
C ALA A 288 -14.26 -10.40 10.14
N GLU A 289 -15.39 -11.07 9.93
CA GLU A 289 -16.12 -11.88 10.89
C GLU A 289 -15.36 -13.16 11.24
N VAL A 290 -14.78 -13.83 10.23
CA VAL A 290 -13.93 -15.00 10.44
C VAL A 290 -12.69 -14.62 11.26
N PHE A 291 -11.98 -13.57 10.87
CA PHE A 291 -10.80 -13.12 11.62
C PHE A 291 -11.15 -12.65 13.04
N ALA A 292 -12.24 -11.91 13.21
CA ALA A 292 -12.71 -11.49 14.52
C ALA A 292 -13.02 -12.69 15.43
N THR A 293 -13.69 -13.71 14.88
CA THR A 293 -13.98 -14.96 15.63
C THR A 293 -12.71 -15.67 16.06
N GLU A 294 -11.74 -15.81 15.15
CA GLU A 294 -10.46 -16.48 15.44
C GLU A 294 -9.62 -15.71 16.46
N ILE A 295 -9.65 -14.37 16.41
CA ILE A 295 -8.98 -13.49 17.38
C ILE A 295 -9.65 -13.57 18.75
N ALA A 296 -10.99 -13.57 18.81
CA ALA A 296 -11.72 -13.67 20.07
C ALA A 296 -11.43 -15.01 20.78
N LYS A 297 -11.39 -16.11 20.03
CA LYS A 297 -10.99 -17.43 20.55
C LYS A 297 -9.53 -17.45 21.01
N ALA A 298 -8.62 -16.87 20.23
CA ALA A 298 -7.21 -16.77 20.62
C ALA A 298 -7.01 -15.94 21.89
N SER A 299 -7.81 -14.88 22.08
CA SER A 299 -7.80 -14.04 23.28
C SER A 299 -8.27 -14.82 24.51
N ALA A 300 -9.40 -15.53 24.40
CA ALA A 300 -9.89 -16.38 25.48
C ALA A 300 -8.89 -17.50 25.84
N ALA A 301 -8.30 -18.15 24.82
CA ALA A 301 -7.29 -19.19 25.02
C ALA A 301 -6.02 -18.66 25.70
N LEU A 302 -5.57 -17.44 25.36
CA LEU A 302 -4.40 -16.81 25.96
C LEU A 302 -4.62 -16.53 27.46
N ASP A 303 -5.85 -16.18 27.84
CA ASP A 303 -6.27 -16.00 29.23
C ASP A 303 -6.56 -17.33 29.97
N GLY A 304 -6.44 -18.48 29.30
CA GLY A 304 -6.72 -19.79 29.89
C GLY A 304 -8.21 -20.14 30.00
N ARG A 305 -9.09 -19.43 29.29
CA ARG A 305 -10.55 -19.60 29.35
C ARG A 305 -11.09 -20.45 28.21
N ASP A 306 -12.14 -21.22 28.51
CA ASP A 306 -12.84 -22.06 27.52
C ASP A 306 -13.98 -21.32 26.80
N ASP A 307 -14.47 -20.21 27.34
CA ASP A 307 -15.55 -19.41 26.75
C ASP A 307 -15.10 -17.98 26.47
N VAL A 308 -15.53 -17.46 25.31
CA VAL A 308 -15.29 -16.09 24.85
C VAL A 308 -16.14 -15.10 25.66
N ASN A 309 -15.55 -14.00 26.12
CA ASN A 309 -16.24 -12.94 26.86
C ASN A 309 -16.38 -11.63 26.06
N SER A 310 -16.98 -10.61 26.67
CA SER A 310 -17.17 -9.30 26.03
C SER A 310 -15.87 -8.56 25.71
N LYS A 311 -14.83 -8.70 26.53
CA LYS A 311 -13.51 -8.09 26.30
C LYS A 311 -12.82 -8.69 25.07
N ASP A 312 -12.94 -10.01 24.88
CA ASP A 312 -12.40 -10.72 23.72
C ASP A 312 -13.08 -10.26 22.42
N LEU A 313 -14.40 -10.08 22.46
CA LEU A 313 -15.17 -9.56 21.33
C LEU A 313 -14.78 -8.11 21.01
N GLN A 314 -14.56 -7.29 22.03
CA GLN A 314 -14.09 -5.91 21.85
C GLN A 314 -12.70 -5.89 21.20
N ALA A 315 -11.77 -6.72 21.68
CA ALA A 315 -10.44 -6.85 21.08
C ALA A 315 -10.53 -7.33 19.62
N ALA A 316 -11.40 -8.29 19.33
CA ALA A 316 -11.65 -8.78 17.98
C ALA A 316 -12.20 -7.69 17.04
N VAL A 317 -13.14 -6.88 17.49
CA VAL A 317 -13.67 -5.74 16.72
C VAL A 317 -12.56 -4.73 16.42
N ILE A 318 -11.76 -4.38 17.44
CA ILE A 318 -10.66 -3.41 17.31
C ILE A 318 -9.58 -3.89 16.33
N LEU A 319 -9.19 -5.16 16.43
CA LEU A 319 -8.04 -5.70 15.69
C LEU A 319 -8.39 -6.18 14.27
N ALA A 320 -9.59 -6.73 14.05
CA ALA A 320 -9.99 -7.28 12.74
C ALA A 320 -11.04 -6.45 12.00
N ILE A 321 -12.06 -5.91 12.67
CA ILE A 321 -13.17 -5.23 11.99
C ILE A 321 -12.81 -3.78 11.70
N LEU A 322 -12.40 -3.02 12.72
CA LEU A 322 -12.14 -1.58 12.62
C LEU A 322 -11.17 -1.20 11.47
N PRO A 323 -10.05 -1.92 11.23
CA PRO A 323 -9.13 -1.60 10.13
C PRO A 323 -9.72 -1.80 8.73
N ARG A 324 -10.83 -2.55 8.61
CA ARG A 324 -11.53 -2.85 7.36
C ARG A 324 -12.76 -1.97 7.13
N THR A 325 -13.11 -1.13 8.09
CA THR A 325 -14.33 -0.34 8.02
C THR A 325 -14.29 0.69 6.89
N LEU A 326 -15.35 0.73 6.11
CA LEU A 326 -15.59 1.79 5.16
C LEU A 326 -16.27 2.93 5.90
N SER A 327 -15.55 4.00 6.26
CA SER A 327 -16.20 5.21 6.78
C SER A 327 -17.29 5.68 5.79
N LYS A 328 -18.56 5.64 6.16
CA LYS A 328 -19.53 6.50 5.50
C LYS A 328 -19.18 7.91 5.93
N GLU A 329 -18.97 8.81 4.96
CA GLU A 329 -19.06 10.25 5.25
C GLU A 329 -20.44 10.45 5.87
N THR A 330 -20.49 10.71 7.18
CA THR A 330 -21.66 11.34 7.74
C THR A 330 -21.67 12.74 7.12
N PRO A 331 -22.73 13.12 6.37
CA PRO A 331 -22.85 14.51 5.94
C PRO A 331 -22.75 15.39 7.20
N PRO A 332 -22.11 16.57 7.11
CA PRO A 332 -22.03 17.45 8.27
C PRO A 332 -23.45 17.66 8.81
N PRO A 333 -23.65 17.61 10.14
CA PRO A 333 -24.96 17.92 10.69
C PRO A 333 -25.39 19.28 10.15
N PRO A 334 -26.67 19.45 9.74
CA PRO A 334 -27.16 20.75 9.33
C PRO A 334 -26.81 21.74 10.44
N SER A 335 -26.16 22.84 10.06
CA SER A 335 -25.82 23.92 10.98
C SER A 335 -27.09 24.28 11.74
N GLU A 336 -27.10 24.03 13.05
CA GLU A 336 -28.13 24.57 13.93
C GLU A 336 -28.15 26.08 13.69
N GLY A 337 -29.29 26.58 13.24
CA GLY A 337 -29.49 28.00 12.96
C GLY A 337 -29.15 28.80 14.21
N GLU A 338 -28.51 29.95 13.97
CA GLU A 338 -28.23 30.95 14.99
C GLU A 338 -29.48 31.20 15.86
N PRO A 339 -29.33 31.33 17.19
CA PRO A 339 -30.43 31.69 18.06
C PRO A 339 -30.94 33.09 17.66
N ILE A 340 -32.23 33.16 17.34
CA ILE A 340 -32.96 34.41 17.16
C ILE A 340 -32.91 35.17 18.50
N PRO A 341 -32.62 36.49 18.53
CA PRO A 341 -32.67 37.26 19.76
C PRO A 341 -34.12 37.41 20.21
N ASP A 342 -34.39 37.09 21.48
CA ASP A 342 -35.66 37.31 22.13
C ASP A 342 -36.09 38.79 22.02
N SER A 343 -37.33 39.01 21.57
CA SER A 343 -38.04 40.29 21.68
C SER A 343 -39.21 40.12 22.64
N ASP A 344 -39.20 40.95 23.69
CA ASP A 344 -40.20 41.05 24.74
C ASP A 344 -41.65 41.06 24.27
N SER A 345 -42.53 40.35 24.98
CA SER A 345 -43.85 40.87 25.38
C SER A 345 -44.44 40.08 26.54
N ASP A 346 -44.38 40.74 27.70
CA ASP A 346 -45.34 40.84 28.80
C ASP A 346 -46.55 39.87 28.90
N THR A 347 -46.58 39.24 30.09
CA THR A 347 -47.71 39.04 31.03
C THR A 347 -49.03 38.45 30.52
N ASP A 348 -49.39 37.30 31.08
CA ASP A 348 -50.59 37.22 31.94
C ASP A 348 -50.53 36.04 32.94
N LYS A 349 -51.17 36.29 34.09
CA LYS A 349 -51.27 35.50 35.33
C LYS A 349 -52.12 34.21 35.09
N GLU A 350 -52.24 33.19 35.95
CA GLU A 350 -52.42 33.14 37.41
C GLU A 350 -52.62 31.65 37.81
N THR A 351 -52.18 31.22 39.01
CA THR A 351 -52.73 30.15 39.92
C THR A 351 -53.04 28.72 39.36
N LYS A 352 -52.74 27.58 40.02
CA LYS A 352 -53.06 27.14 41.41
C LYS A 352 -52.40 25.78 41.75
N GLU A 353 -52.25 25.52 43.04
CA GLU A 353 -51.72 24.30 43.71
C GLU A 353 -52.71 23.12 43.77
N GLU A 354 -52.20 21.98 44.33
CA GLU A 354 -52.87 20.81 44.95
C GLU A 354 -53.38 19.70 43.99
N THR A 355 -53.31 18.39 44.25
CA THR A 355 -53.04 17.60 45.48
C THR A 355 -52.63 16.14 45.16
N GLN A 356 -52.17 15.49 46.23
CA GLN A 356 -51.77 14.09 46.52
C GLN A 356 -52.71 12.91 46.15
N ASP A 357 -52.04 11.74 46.07
CA ASP A 357 -52.35 10.38 46.56
C ASP A 357 -53.55 9.57 46.01
N GLU A 358 -53.30 8.32 45.59
CA GLU A 358 -53.56 7.11 46.42
C GLU A 358 -53.25 5.78 45.70
N ILE A 359 -53.02 4.77 46.55
CA ILE A 359 -52.55 3.40 46.34
C ILE A 359 -53.72 2.47 46.03
N SER A 360 -53.49 1.38 45.28
CA SER A 360 -54.17 0.10 45.56
C SER A 360 -53.32 -1.11 45.11
N THR A 361 -53.08 -1.98 46.08
CA THR A 361 -52.59 -3.37 45.97
C THR A 361 -53.78 -4.32 45.98
N GLU A 362 -53.79 -5.35 45.14
CA GLU A 362 -54.43 -6.64 45.45
C GLU A 362 -53.62 -7.81 44.86
N ASP A 363 -53.40 -8.80 45.71
CA ASP A 363 -52.70 -10.07 45.49
C ASP A 363 -53.53 -11.09 44.69
N SER A 364 -52.84 -12.04 44.05
CA SER A 364 -53.34 -13.42 43.93
C SER A 364 -52.17 -14.40 43.68
N GLU A 365 -52.07 -15.40 44.56
CA GLU A 365 -51.07 -16.47 44.57
C GLU A 365 -51.45 -17.69 43.68
N ASP A 366 -50.38 -18.37 43.25
CA ASP A 366 -50.18 -19.80 42.94
C ASP A 366 -50.66 -20.44 41.62
N LYS A 367 -49.65 -20.85 40.81
CA LYS A 367 -49.36 -22.27 40.50
C LYS A 367 -48.00 -22.45 39.81
N GLU A 368 -47.16 -23.32 40.39
CA GLU A 368 -45.94 -23.87 39.81
C GLU A 368 -46.24 -24.82 38.62
N VAL A 369 -45.52 -24.66 37.51
CA VAL A 369 -45.01 -25.76 36.67
C VAL A 369 -43.64 -25.35 36.11
N GLN A 370 -42.62 -26.14 36.39
CA GLN A 370 -41.28 -26.09 35.80
C GLN A 370 -41.34 -26.53 34.32
N GLU A 371 -40.86 -25.69 33.40
CA GLU A 371 -40.37 -26.14 32.09
C GLU A 371 -39.12 -25.33 31.70
N ASP A 372 -38.11 -26.05 31.22
CA ASP A 372 -36.76 -25.62 30.89
C ASP A 372 -36.72 -24.39 29.96
N GLN A 373 -36.17 -23.27 30.47
CA GLN A 373 -35.75 -22.15 29.62
C GLN A 373 -34.29 -22.33 29.18
N PRO A 374 -33.97 -22.29 27.87
CA PRO A 374 -32.60 -22.04 27.44
C PRO A 374 -32.22 -20.63 27.94
N LEU A 375 -31.05 -20.53 28.56
CA LEU A 375 -30.42 -19.31 29.07
C LEU A 375 -30.74 -18.10 28.18
N ALA A 376 -31.77 -17.35 28.57
CA ALA A 376 -32.12 -16.09 27.98
C ALA A 376 -30.97 -15.12 28.22
N ILE A 377 -30.52 -14.48 27.15
CA ILE A 377 -29.56 -13.39 27.19
C ILE A 377 -30.14 -12.33 28.15
N PRO A 378 -29.44 -11.91 29.22
CA PRO A 378 -29.95 -10.85 30.09
C PRO A 378 -30.21 -9.58 29.28
N GLU A 379 -31.44 -9.06 29.37
CA GLU A 379 -31.91 -7.80 28.77
C GLU A 379 -31.32 -6.55 29.44
N GLU A 380 -30.03 -6.56 29.74
CA GLU A 380 -29.22 -5.37 30.05
C GLU A 380 -28.12 -5.20 29.01
N PHE A 381 -28.50 -5.14 27.73
CA PHE A 381 -27.61 -4.77 26.63
C PHE A 381 -28.27 -3.75 25.69
N MET A 382 -28.74 -2.66 26.28
CA MET A 382 -28.82 -1.37 25.60
C MET A 382 -27.84 -0.40 26.27
N PHE A 383 -26.54 -0.65 26.09
CA PHE A 383 -25.59 0.45 26.27
C PHE A 383 -25.82 1.44 25.12
N GLY A 384 -26.59 2.48 25.44
CA GLY A 384 -26.53 3.73 24.72
C GLY A 384 -25.08 4.11 24.51
N VAL A 385 -24.75 4.41 23.26
CA VAL A 385 -23.43 4.79 22.76
C VAL A 385 -22.94 6.05 23.47
N LYS A 386 -22.46 5.90 24.71
CA LYS A 386 -21.43 6.78 25.27
C LYS A 386 -20.13 6.24 24.73
N SER A 387 -19.70 6.84 23.62
CA SER A 387 -18.31 6.98 23.22
C SER A 387 -17.39 5.92 23.84
N VAL A 388 -17.35 4.73 23.22
CA VAL A 388 -16.09 4.00 23.22
C VAL A 388 -15.09 5.04 22.73
N HIS A 389 -14.17 5.47 23.60
CA HIS A 389 -13.06 6.30 23.18
C HIS A 389 -12.32 5.46 22.14
N ILE A 390 -12.69 5.63 20.87
CA ILE A 390 -11.99 5.04 19.75
C ILE A 390 -10.64 5.71 19.83
N ASP A 391 -9.63 4.93 20.20
CA ASP A 391 -8.31 5.47 20.33
C ASP A 391 -7.93 6.11 18.98
N SER A 392 -7.54 7.38 19.03
CA SER A 392 -7.26 8.18 17.83
C SER A 392 -6.17 7.52 16.95
N ALA A 393 -5.41 6.61 17.57
CA ALA A 393 -4.50 5.63 17.02
C ALA A 393 -5.05 4.75 15.87
N LEU A 394 -6.21 4.12 16.06
CA LEU A 394 -6.79 3.16 15.09
C LEU A 394 -7.54 3.89 13.97
N LEU A 395 -8.14 5.05 14.28
CA LEU A 395 -8.77 5.93 13.29
C LEU A 395 -7.76 6.51 12.28
N LYS A 396 -6.49 6.72 12.67
CA LYS A 396 -5.43 7.15 11.75
C LYS A 396 -5.17 6.12 10.63
N PHE A 397 -5.35 4.83 10.91
CA PHE A 397 -5.22 3.76 9.91
C PHE A 397 -6.31 3.85 8.84
N SER A 398 -7.58 4.02 9.25
CA SER A 398 -8.74 4.17 8.35
C SER A 398 -8.74 5.49 7.55
N ARG A 399 -8.14 6.55 8.11
CA ARG A 399 -8.03 7.86 7.44
C ARG A 399 -6.91 7.89 6.40
N TRP A 400 -5.90 7.03 6.52
CA TRP A 400 -4.80 6.93 5.55
C TRP A 400 -5.13 6.09 4.32
N THR A 401 -6.08 5.15 4.42
CA THR A 401 -6.61 4.42 3.26
C THR A 401 -7.49 5.30 2.34
N ARG A 402 -7.76 6.56 2.70
CA ARG A 402 -8.80 7.39 2.05
C ARG A 402 -8.35 8.78 1.59
N LYS A 403 -7.09 8.93 1.20
CA LYS A 403 -6.67 10.10 0.42
C LYS A 403 -5.96 9.71 -0.88
N GLY A 404 -6.78 9.28 -1.83
CA GLY A 404 -6.45 9.40 -3.24
C GLY A 404 -6.86 8.18 -4.06
N ARG A 405 -7.69 8.40 -5.07
CA ARG A 405 -7.55 7.66 -6.33
C ARG A 405 -6.18 8.02 -6.90
N GLY A 406 -5.11 7.46 -6.33
CA GLY A 406 -3.73 7.71 -6.71
C GLY A 406 -3.47 7.04 -8.05
N GLY A 407 -3.19 7.84 -9.07
CA GLY A 407 -2.91 7.38 -10.42
C GLY A 407 -1.68 6.48 -10.40
N LYS A 408 -1.90 5.17 -10.54
CA LYS A 408 -0.86 4.17 -10.78
C LYS A 408 0.12 4.70 -11.84
N ARG A 409 1.37 5.02 -11.46
CA ARG A 409 2.45 5.10 -12.46
C ARG A 409 2.53 3.74 -13.15
N ALA A 410 2.12 3.70 -14.42
CA ALA A 410 2.12 2.47 -15.21
C ALA A 410 3.54 1.88 -15.23
N LYS A 411 3.69 0.63 -14.79
CA LYS A 411 4.93 -0.13 -14.95
C LYS A 411 5.14 -0.36 -16.46
N ILE A 412 6.22 0.16 -17.01
CA ILE A 412 6.60 -0.08 -18.40
C ILE A 412 7.54 -1.28 -18.43
N PHE A 413 7.20 -2.28 -19.25
CA PHE A 413 8.04 -3.44 -19.49
C PHE A 413 9.06 -3.14 -20.59
N SER A 414 10.30 -3.56 -20.39
CA SER A 414 11.39 -3.42 -21.36
C SER A 414 12.20 -4.71 -21.43
N LEU A 415 12.80 -4.97 -22.59
CA LEU A 415 13.68 -6.13 -22.82
C LEU A 415 15.18 -5.78 -22.66
N LEU A 416 15.49 -4.50 -22.46
CA LEU A 416 16.86 -3.98 -22.48
C LEU A 416 17.28 -3.32 -21.17
N ARG A 417 16.38 -2.61 -20.49
CA ARG A 417 16.69 -1.80 -19.30
C ARG A 417 15.61 -1.94 -18.22
N GLY A 418 16.00 -1.85 -16.95
CA GLY A 418 15.10 -1.94 -15.81
C GLY A 418 15.57 -2.96 -14.77
N ARG A 419 14.70 -3.31 -13.83
CA ARG A 419 14.88 -4.40 -12.87
C ARG A 419 14.43 -5.71 -13.51
N PHE A 420 15.20 -6.79 -13.36
CA PHE A 420 14.80 -8.10 -13.88
C PHE A 420 13.59 -8.59 -13.10
N VAL A 421 12.52 -8.89 -13.82
CA VAL A 421 11.27 -9.41 -13.24
C VAL A 421 11.20 -10.90 -13.46
N LYS A 422 11.20 -11.30 -14.74
CA LYS A 422 11.07 -12.72 -15.09
C LYS A 422 11.71 -13.09 -16.42
N ALA A 423 11.94 -14.39 -16.57
CA ALA A 423 12.34 -15.00 -17.81
C ALA A 423 11.11 -15.28 -18.68
N ILE A 424 11.15 -14.90 -19.97
CA ILE A 424 10.09 -15.18 -20.94
C ILE A 424 10.69 -15.79 -22.22
N PHE A 425 9.84 -16.40 -23.05
CA PHE A 425 10.26 -16.81 -24.40
C PHE A 425 10.68 -15.60 -25.25
N PRO A 426 11.71 -15.74 -26.10
CA PRO A 426 12.20 -14.68 -26.95
C PRO A 426 11.12 -14.14 -27.89
N LYS A 427 10.80 -12.84 -27.78
CA LYS A 427 9.97 -12.10 -28.72
C LYS A 427 10.82 -11.02 -29.41
N GLY A 428 11.11 -11.20 -30.70
CA GLY A 428 11.91 -10.25 -31.49
C GLY A 428 13.43 -10.42 -31.41
N LYS A 429 14.19 -9.58 -32.14
CA LYS A 429 15.64 -9.74 -32.36
C LYS A 429 16.54 -9.04 -31.32
N LYS A 430 16.02 -8.11 -30.49
CA LYS A 430 16.81 -7.32 -29.54
C LYS A 430 16.31 -7.52 -28.11
N ALA A 431 16.91 -8.45 -27.37
CA ALA A 431 16.59 -8.71 -25.97
C ALA A 431 17.81 -9.26 -25.23
N ARG A 432 17.89 -9.01 -23.90
CA ARG A 432 18.94 -9.59 -23.05
C ARG A 432 18.63 -11.04 -22.72
N LEU A 433 19.58 -11.95 -22.92
CA LEU A 433 19.40 -13.37 -22.60
C LEU A 433 19.34 -13.60 -21.08
N ALA A 434 18.41 -14.43 -20.63
CA ALA A 434 18.33 -14.93 -19.26
C ALA A 434 19.08 -16.27 -19.19
N VAL A 435 20.41 -16.19 -18.99
CA VAL A 435 21.30 -17.37 -19.04
C VAL A 435 20.87 -18.45 -18.05
N GLY A 436 20.65 -18.11 -16.78
CA GLY A 436 20.23 -19.09 -15.75
C GLY A 436 18.93 -19.81 -16.09
N ALA A 437 17.89 -19.07 -16.48
CA ALA A 437 16.60 -19.66 -16.87
C ALA A 437 16.70 -20.49 -18.17
N THR A 438 17.59 -20.11 -19.09
CA THR A 438 17.86 -20.90 -20.31
C THR A 438 18.54 -22.22 -19.97
N LEU A 439 19.49 -22.21 -19.04
CA LEU A 439 20.15 -23.42 -18.56
C LEU A 439 19.19 -24.33 -17.80
N ARG A 440 18.32 -23.77 -16.93
CA ARG A 440 17.31 -24.54 -16.21
C ARG A 440 16.33 -25.22 -17.15
N ALA A 441 15.84 -24.50 -18.16
CA ALA A 441 14.98 -25.09 -19.19
C ALA A 441 15.68 -26.20 -19.99
N ALA A 442 17.00 -26.11 -20.18
CA ALA A 442 17.76 -27.11 -20.92
C ALA A 442 18.20 -28.31 -20.05
N ALA A 443 18.29 -28.16 -18.73
CA ALA A 443 18.91 -29.14 -17.83
C ALA A 443 18.26 -30.55 -17.87
N PRO A 444 16.92 -30.70 -17.82
CA PRO A 444 16.28 -32.03 -17.82
C PRO A 444 16.53 -32.84 -19.10
N PHE A 445 16.83 -32.17 -20.22
CA PHE A 445 17.01 -32.83 -21.50
C PHE A 445 18.45 -33.24 -21.78
N GLN A 446 19.41 -32.95 -20.88
CA GLN A 446 20.83 -33.11 -21.19
C GLN A 446 21.23 -34.56 -21.42
N LYS A 447 20.72 -35.51 -20.63
CA LYS A 447 21.01 -36.94 -20.80
C LYS A 447 20.55 -37.45 -22.17
N ALA A 448 19.27 -37.29 -22.47
CA ALA A 448 18.67 -37.69 -23.74
C ALA A 448 19.26 -36.94 -24.96
N ARG A 449 19.76 -35.71 -24.78
CA ARG A 449 20.44 -34.96 -25.84
C ARG A 449 21.88 -35.41 -26.06
N ARG A 450 22.60 -35.80 -25.00
CA ARG A 450 23.96 -36.35 -25.10
C ARG A 450 23.95 -37.70 -25.82
N GLU A 451 23.01 -38.57 -25.50
CA GLU A 451 22.80 -39.85 -26.21
C GLU A 451 22.54 -39.63 -27.71
N ARG A 452 21.68 -38.66 -28.05
CA ARG A 452 21.39 -38.28 -29.45
C ARG A 452 22.53 -37.51 -30.13
N ALA A 453 23.53 -37.04 -29.39
CA ALA A 453 24.63 -36.26 -29.94
C ALA A 453 25.81 -37.12 -30.37
N VAL A 454 25.87 -38.39 -29.98
CA VAL A 454 26.88 -39.37 -30.42
C VAL A 454 26.85 -39.48 -31.95
N GLY A 455 28.00 -39.32 -32.62
CA GLY A 455 28.11 -39.29 -34.07
C GLY A 455 27.71 -37.97 -34.73
N THR A 456 27.47 -36.91 -33.96
CA THR A 456 27.15 -35.56 -34.47
C THR A 456 28.22 -34.55 -34.08
N LYS A 457 28.22 -33.36 -34.71
CA LYS A 457 29.11 -32.23 -34.32
C LYS A 457 28.93 -31.71 -32.88
N TYR A 458 27.91 -32.19 -32.16
CA TYR A 458 27.63 -31.83 -30.77
C TYR A 458 28.15 -32.88 -29.78
N GLU A 459 28.74 -33.96 -30.27
CA GLU A 459 29.42 -34.98 -29.46
C GLU A 459 30.52 -34.35 -28.58
N GLY A 460 30.63 -34.82 -27.34
CA GLY A 460 31.57 -34.29 -26.34
C GLY A 460 31.17 -32.97 -25.67
N ARG A 461 30.05 -32.33 -26.04
CA ARG A 461 29.58 -31.12 -25.33
C ARG A 461 28.91 -31.47 -24.01
N LYS A 462 29.35 -30.82 -22.92
CA LYS A 462 28.75 -30.98 -21.58
C LYS A 462 27.31 -30.48 -21.50
N VAL A 463 27.01 -29.36 -22.17
CA VAL A 463 25.68 -28.73 -22.21
C VAL A 463 25.25 -28.46 -23.65
N ILE A 464 24.09 -28.98 -24.02
CA ILE A 464 23.46 -28.85 -25.34
C ILE A 464 22.19 -28.01 -25.20
N ILE A 465 22.23 -26.77 -25.71
CA ILE A 465 21.12 -25.81 -25.69
C ILE A 465 20.48 -25.73 -27.07
N ARG A 466 19.15 -25.83 -27.14
CA ARG A 466 18.33 -25.69 -28.35
C ARG A 466 17.55 -24.37 -28.33
N LYS A 467 16.95 -24.01 -29.47
CA LYS A 467 16.18 -22.76 -29.61
C LYS A 467 15.01 -22.68 -28.62
N GLU A 468 14.39 -23.81 -28.31
CA GLU A 468 13.25 -23.94 -27.39
C GLU A 468 13.62 -23.62 -25.92
N ASP A 469 14.89 -23.78 -25.55
CA ASP A 469 15.34 -23.51 -24.19
C ASP A 469 15.59 -22.01 -23.95
N PHE A 470 15.74 -21.21 -25.00
CA PHE A 470 16.08 -19.80 -24.85
C PHE A 470 15.04 -19.06 -24.02
N ARG A 471 15.54 -18.33 -23.02
CA ARG A 471 14.76 -17.40 -22.21
C ARG A 471 15.40 -16.02 -22.27
N ILE A 472 14.60 -14.98 -22.41
CA ILE A 472 15.05 -13.57 -22.38
C ILE A 472 14.57 -12.89 -21.11
N LYS A 473 15.29 -11.85 -20.69
CA LYS A 473 14.98 -11.05 -19.52
C LYS A 473 13.84 -10.08 -19.81
N ARG A 474 12.70 -10.27 -19.13
CA ARG A 474 11.65 -9.24 -19.02
C ARG A 474 12.02 -8.33 -17.85
N MET A 475 12.25 -7.07 -18.15
CA MET A 475 12.60 -6.05 -17.17
C MET A 475 11.41 -5.12 -16.94
N SER A 476 11.24 -4.63 -15.72
CA SER A 476 10.25 -3.61 -15.37
C SER A 476 10.94 -2.33 -14.93
N ARG A 477 10.31 -1.20 -15.26
CA ARG A 477 10.67 0.13 -14.75
C ARG A 477 9.40 0.95 -14.51
N LYS A 478 9.44 1.85 -13.54
CA LYS A 478 8.39 2.87 -13.38
C LYS A 478 8.48 3.86 -14.55
N ALA A 479 7.36 4.17 -15.18
CA ALA A 479 7.29 5.28 -16.12
C ALA A 479 7.63 6.59 -15.41
N GLY A 480 8.44 7.45 -16.02
CA GLY A 480 8.60 8.82 -15.55
C GLY A 480 7.42 9.68 -15.99
N THR A 481 7.15 10.77 -15.27
CA THR A 481 6.23 11.82 -15.71
C THR A 481 7.03 12.89 -16.46
N LEU A 482 6.43 13.50 -17.49
CA LEU A 482 6.95 14.74 -18.08
C LEU A 482 6.13 15.90 -17.51
N VAL A 483 6.78 16.80 -16.78
CA VAL A 483 6.17 18.05 -16.33
C VAL A 483 6.52 19.15 -17.33
N ILE A 484 5.51 19.75 -17.95
CA ILE A 484 5.67 20.88 -18.86
C ILE A 484 5.16 22.12 -18.12
N PHE A 485 6.07 23.04 -17.82
CA PHE A 485 5.72 24.37 -17.33
C PHE A 485 5.38 25.26 -18.52
N LEU A 486 4.13 25.68 -18.60
CA LEU A 486 3.64 26.62 -19.59
C LEU A 486 3.43 27.97 -18.89
N VAL A 487 4.39 28.89 -19.07
CA VAL A 487 4.46 30.13 -18.29
C VAL A 487 4.17 31.33 -19.19
N ASP A 488 3.20 32.14 -18.78
CA ASP A 488 2.91 33.43 -19.38
C ASP A 488 4.05 34.40 -19.06
N ALA A 489 4.50 35.18 -20.04
CA ALA A 489 5.55 36.19 -19.88
C ALA A 489 5.12 37.55 -20.43
N SER A 490 3.81 37.82 -20.45
CA SER A 490 3.23 39.09 -20.88
C SER A 490 3.50 40.26 -19.94
N GLY A 491 3.27 41.48 -20.42
CA GLY A 491 3.55 42.72 -19.68
C GLY A 491 2.76 42.86 -18.37
N SER A 492 1.59 42.24 -18.25
CA SER A 492 0.79 42.21 -17.01
C SER A 492 1.48 41.43 -15.88
N MET A 493 2.45 40.56 -16.19
CA MET A 493 3.16 39.75 -15.18
C MET A 493 4.36 40.46 -14.54
N ALA A 494 4.78 41.62 -15.06
CA ALA A 494 6.02 42.30 -14.68
C ALA A 494 6.03 42.83 -13.22
N LEU A 495 4.86 43.03 -12.60
CA LEU A 495 4.71 43.62 -11.26
C LEU A 495 4.46 42.54 -10.21
N ASN A 496 5.51 42.11 -9.49
CA ASN A 496 5.54 41.16 -8.34
C ASN A 496 4.88 39.76 -8.50
N ARG A 497 4.09 39.51 -9.55
CA ARG A 497 3.42 38.24 -9.86
C ARG A 497 4.35 37.20 -10.48
N MET A 498 5.28 37.65 -11.33
CA MET A 498 6.31 36.78 -11.92
C MET A 498 7.24 36.16 -10.87
N ASN A 499 7.59 36.87 -9.80
CA ASN A 499 8.45 36.32 -8.75
C ASN A 499 7.75 35.21 -7.96
N ALA A 500 6.44 35.32 -7.72
CA ALA A 500 5.63 34.28 -7.10
C ALA A 500 5.47 33.05 -8.02
N ALA A 501 5.21 33.27 -9.32
CA ALA A 501 5.16 32.22 -10.34
C ALA A 501 6.50 31.48 -10.49
N LYS A 502 7.63 32.22 -10.53
CA LYS A 502 8.99 31.66 -10.57
C LYS A 502 9.31 30.87 -9.30
N GLY A 503 8.95 31.39 -8.12
CA GLY A 503 9.11 30.70 -6.84
C GLY A 503 8.34 29.38 -6.78
N ALA A 504 7.07 29.38 -7.21
CA ALA A 504 6.25 28.17 -7.31
C ALA A 504 6.85 27.13 -8.27
N ALA A 505 7.26 27.56 -9.47
CA ALA A 505 7.89 26.67 -10.44
C ALA A 505 9.23 26.10 -9.91
N ILE A 506 10.09 26.89 -9.25
CA ILE A 506 11.37 26.42 -8.69
C ILE A 506 11.17 25.39 -7.56
N SER A 507 10.20 25.62 -6.68
CA SER A 507 9.82 24.63 -5.65
C SER A 507 9.39 23.32 -6.29
N LEU A 508 8.64 23.38 -7.39
CA LEU A 508 8.19 22.19 -8.11
C LEU A 508 9.29 21.45 -8.87
N LEU A 509 10.26 22.20 -9.43
CA LEU A 509 11.45 21.62 -10.06
C LEU A 509 12.28 20.79 -9.07
N SER A 510 12.39 21.26 -7.82
CA SER A 510 13.17 20.59 -6.77
C SER A 510 12.56 19.24 -6.36
N GLU A 511 11.26 19.07 -6.50
CA GLU A 511 10.54 17.84 -6.16
C GLU A 511 10.50 16.83 -7.31
N ALA A 512 10.32 17.31 -8.55
CA ALA A 512 10.44 16.50 -9.77
C ALA A 512 11.82 15.81 -9.89
N TYR A 513 12.84 16.31 -9.19
CA TYR A 513 14.13 15.65 -9.02
C TYR A 513 14.02 14.28 -8.37
N LYS A 514 13.29 14.21 -7.25
CA LYS A 514 13.20 13.02 -6.39
C LYS A 514 12.51 11.87 -7.12
N SER A 515 11.57 12.19 -8.00
CA SER A 515 10.76 11.25 -8.77
C SER A 515 11.36 10.84 -10.14
N ARG A 516 12.54 11.36 -10.51
CA ARG A 516 13.26 11.16 -11.79
C ARG A 516 12.46 11.60 -13.04
N ASP A 517 11.59 12.58 -12.86
CA ASP A 517 10.73 13.09 -13.92
C ASP A 517 11.52 13.94 -14.93
N LYS A 518 10.96 14.06 -16.13
CA LYS A 518 11.48 14.99 -17.13
C LYS A 518 10.74 16.30 -17.00
N ILE A 519 11.42 17.37 -17.33
CA ILE A 519 10.93 18.73 -17.19
C ILE A 519 11.12 19.44 -18.53
N SER A 520 10.12 20.20 -18.94
CA SER A 520 10.19 21.12 -20.08
C SER A 520 9.63 22.47 -19.66
N LEU A 521 10.19 23.54 -20.20
CA LEU A 521 9.72 24.91 -19.98
C LEU A 521 9.33 25.50 -21.33
N ILE A 522 8.09 25.97 -21.41
CA ILE A 522 7.52 26.66 -22.54
C ILE A 522 7.08 28.03 -22.04
N ALA A 523 7.58 29.09 -22.66
CA ALA A 523 7.13 30.44 -22.40
C ALA A 523 6.35 30.96 -23.59
N PHE A 524 5.34 31.79 -23.33
CA PHE A 524 4.60 32.47 -24.37
C PHE A 524 4.60 33.98 -24.10
N HIS A 525 5.03 34.73 -25.11
CA HIS A 525 5.16 36.18 -25.06
C HIS A 525 5.20 36.74 -26.50
N GLY A 526 4.97 38.04 -26.66
CA GLY A 526 4.94 38.64 -28.00
C GLY A 526 3.83 38.00 -28.82
N GLU A 527 4.12 37.46 -30.01
CA GLU A 527 3.13 36.85 -30.92
C GLU A 527 3.15 35.31 -30.94
N GLN A 528 4.11 34.66 -30.25
CA GLN A 528 4.30 33.20 -30.33
C GLN A 528 4.67 32.56 -28.98
N ALA A 529 4.65 31.22 -28.93
CA ALA A 529 5.09 30.41 -27.80
C ALA A 529 6.36 29.63 -28.20
N GLU A 530 7.34 29.56 -27.30
CA GLU A 530 8.64 28.93 -27.55
C GLU A 530 8.99 27.90 -26.46
N VAL A 531 9.58 26.77 -26.88
CA VAL A 531 10.16 25.78 -25.96
C VAL A 531 11.54 26.25 -25.49
N LEU A 532 11.58 26.99 -24.39
CA LEU A 532 12.83 27.48 -23.78
C LEU A 532 13.74 26.37 -23.27
N VAL A 533 13.13 25.29 -22.74
CA VAL A 533 13.87 24.12 -22.26
C VAL A 533 13.24 22.85 -22.82
N PRO A 534 13.95 22.12 -23.69
CA PRO A 534 13.47 20.84 -24.19
C PRO A 534 13.43 19.80 -23.05
N PRO A 535 12.59 18.75 -23.16
CA PRO A 535 12.43 17.71 -22.13
C PRO A 535 13.76 17.16 -21.58
N THR A 536 14.14 17.61 -20.39
CA THR A 536 15.44 17.35 -19.75
C THR A 536 15.26 16.89 -18.30
N ARG A 537 16.34 16.36 -17.71
CA ARG A 537 16.43 16.10 -16.26
C ARG A 537 17.28 17.15 -15.54
N SER A 538 17.82 18.11 -16.28
CA SER A 538 18.68 19.16 -15.72
C SER A 538 17.82 20.26 -15.09
N ILE A 539 17.77 20.25 -13.76
CA ILE A 539 17.09 21.29 -12.98
C ILE A 539 17.87 22.59 -13.05
N ALA A 540 19.20 22.53 -12.99
CA ALA A 540 20.06 23.71 -13.08
C ALA A 540 19.81 24.49 -14.37
N LEU A 541 19.71 23.79 -15.51
CA LEU A 541 19.38 24.40 -16.80
C LEU A 541 17.99 25.04 -16.78
N THR A 542 17.00 24.34 -16.21
CA THR A 542 15.62 24.82 -16.17
C THR A 542 15.48 26.04 -15.25
N LYS A 543 16.10 26.01 -14.08
CA LYS A 543 16.11 27.11 -13.10
C LYS A 543 16.76 28.37 -13.68
N HIS A 544 17.94 28.23 -14.27
CA HIS A 544 18.63 29.36 -14.91
C HIS A 544 17.81 29.98 -16.05
N ARG A 545 17.13 29.14 -16.86
CA ARG A 545 16.29 29.64 -17.96
C ARG A 545 15.00 30.31 -17.47
N LEU A 546 14.41 29.80 -16.39
CA LEU A 546 13.25 30.39 -15.74
C LEU A 546 13.60 31.75 -15.10
N GLU A 547 14.77 31.87 -14.47
CA GLU A 547 15.25 33.13 -13.86
C GLU A 547 15.47 34.22 -14.93
N ALA A 548 16.05 33.85 -16.08
CA ALA A 548 16.39 34.76 -17.18
C ALA A 548 15.24 35.03 -18.19
N MET A 549 14.00 34.65 -17.91
CA MET A 549 12.89 34.85 -18.85
C MET A 549 12.59 36.36 -19.07
N PRO A 550 12.49 36.82 -20.32
CA PRO A 550 12.04 38.18 -20.63
C PRO A 550 10.57 38.36 -20.22
N CYS A 551 10.17 39.59 -19.87
CA CYS A 551 8.78 39.94 -19.54
C CYS A 551 8.31 41.07 -20.47
N GLY A 552 7.21 40.87 -21.20
CA GLY A 552 6.62 41.87 -22.09
C GLY A 552 6.00 41.28 -23.37
N GLY A 553 5.06 42.00 -23.96
CA GLY A 553 4.34 41.60 -25.18
C GLY A 553 2.96 40.99 -24.91
N GLY A 554 2.35 40.42 -25.95
CA GLY A 554 1.03 39.78 -25.88
C GLY A 554 1.07 38.34 -25.35
N SER A 555 -0.12 37.76 -25.13
CA SER A 555 -0.31 36.44 -24.52
C SER A 555 -0.94 35.45 -25.52
N PRO A 556 -0.14 34.73 -26.34
CA PRO A 556 -0.63 33.72 -27.29
C PRO A 556 -0.90 32.37 -26.58
N LEU A 557 -1.88 32.37 -25.68
CA LEU A 557 -2.20 31.23 -24.79
C LEU A 557 -2.60 29.97 -25.57
N ALA A 558 -3.39 30.11 -26.65
CA ALA A 558 -3.83 28.99 -27.49
C ALA A 558 -2.65 28.29 -28.18
N HIS A 559 -1.65 29.05 -28.62
CA HIS A 559 -0.42 28.50 -29.21
C HIS A 559 0.42 27.76 -28.16
N GLY A 560 0.55 28.34 -26.96
CA GLY A 560 1.25 27.72 -25.83
C GLY A 560 0.68 26.33 -25.46
N LEU A 561 -0.65 26.22 -25.34
CA LEU A 561 -1.32 24.93 -25.06
C LEU A 561 -1.06 23.90 -26.16
N THR A 562 -1.16 24.31 -27.42
CA THR A 562 -0.93 23.42 -28.58
C THR A 562 0.52 22.92 -28.62
N LEU A 563 1.48 23.81 -28.35
CA LEU A 563 2.91 23.46 -28.31
C LEU A 563 3.23 22.52 -27.15
N ALA A 564 2.61 22.70 -25.98
CA ALA A 564 2.74 21.80 -24.83
C ALA A 564 2.26 20.38 -25.15
N VAL A 565 1.07 20.25 -25.77
CA VAL A 565 0.54 18.95 -26.20
C VAL A 565 1.46 18.27 -27.21
N ARG A 566 1.92 19.01 -28.23
CA ARG A 566 2.84 18.49 -29.26
C ARG A 566 4.15 18.00 -28.64
N THR A 567 4.72 18.76 -27.71
CA THR A 567 5.97 18.41 -27.00
C THR A 567 5.79 17.15 -26.14
N GLY A 568 4.64 17.03 -25.46
CA GLY A 568 4.26 15.84 -24.71
C GLY A 568 4.19 14.58 -25.57
N LEU A 569 3.40 14.64 -26.65
CA LEU A 569 3.20 13.51 -27.57
C LEU A 569 4.50 13.03 -28.21
N ASN A 570 5.34 13.96 -28.66
CA ASN A 570 6.65 13.63 -29.25
C ASN A 570 7.56 12.93 -28.24
N THR A 571 7.55 13.37 -26.98
CA THR A 571 8.38 12.78 -25.93
C THR A 571 7.96 11.36 -25.57
N MET A 572 6.65 11.10 -25.54
CA MET A 572 6.09 9.77 -25.30
C MET A 572 6.46 8.79 -26.42
N LYS A 573 6.37 9.23 -27.69
CA LYS A 573 6.68 8.39 -28.86
C LYS A 573 8.17 8.04 -28.98
N VAL A 574 9.08 9.01 -28.79
CA VAL A 574 10.51 8.82 -29.13
C VAL A 574 11.27 8.00 -28.08
N LYS A 575 10.97 8.16 -26.78
CA LYS A 575 11.82 7.61 -25.71
C LYS A 575 11.21 6.45 -24.93
N GLN A 576 9.91 6.17 -25.05
CA GLN A 576 9.16 5.19 -24.23
C GLN A 576 9.44 5.29 -22.71
N ASP A 577 10.01 6.41 -22.25
CA ASP A 577 10.50 6.66 -20.89
C ASP A 577 9.47 7.44 -20.07
N VAL A 578 8.50 8.06 -20.75
CA VAL A 578 7.47 8.91 -20.18
C VAL A 578 6.13 8.23 -20.40
N GLY A 579 5.39 7.97 -19.32
CA GLY A 579 4.07 7.34 -19.38
C GLY A 579 2.91 8.33 -19.26
N ARG A 580 3.14 9.49 -18.64
CA ARG A 580 2.14 10.55 -18.47
C ARG A 580 2.78 11.92 -18.65
N VAL A 581 1.98 12.91 -19.06
CA VAL A 581 2.40 14.31 -19.24
C VAL A 581 1.54 15.19 -18.34
N CYS A 582 2.16 15.96 -17.47
CA CYS A 582 1.47 16.97 -16.64
C CYS A 582 1.82 18.35 -17.17
N ILE A 583 0.80 19.11 -17.58
CA ILE A 583 0.95 20.49 -18.05
C ILE A 583 0.53 21.42 -16.90
N VAL A 584 1.50 22.19 -16.40
CA VAL A 584 1.29 23.22 -15.37
C VAL A 584 1.29 24.56 -16.08
N CYS A 585 0.10 25.13 -16.27
CA CYS A 585 -0.09 26.42 -16.92
C CYS A 585 -0.17 27.53 -15.86
N ILE A 586 0.69 28.53 -15.98
CA ILE A 586 0.71 29.73 -15.13
C ILE A 586 0.38 30.92 -16.02
N THR A 587 -0.78 31.55 -15.80
CA THR A 587 -1.28 32.64 -16.65
C THR A 587 -2.26 33.52 -15.89
N ASP A 588 -2.50 34.74 -16.39
CA ASP A 588 -3.60 35.60 -15.96
C ASP A 588 -4.88 35.38 -16.80
N GLY A 589 -4.88 34.40 -17.72
CA GLY A 589 -6.05 34.02 -18.52
C GLY A 589 -6.41 35.01 -19.64
N ARG A 590 -5.63 36.09 -19.85
CA ARG A 590 -5.93 37.12 -20.84
C ARG A 590 -5.32 36.78 -22.20
N ALA A 591 -5.99 35.91 -22.94
CA ALA A 591 -5.61 35.61 -24.32
C ALA A 591 -5.87 36.82 -25.23
N ASN A 592 -4.81 37.34 -25.87
CA ASN A 592 -4.87 38.54 -26.69
C ASN A 592 -4.43 38.31 -28.15
N ILE A 593 -3.92 37.11 -28.46
CA ILE A 593 -3.40 36.76 -29.79
C ILE A 593 -4.04 35.46 -30.27
N PRO A 594 -4.59 35.43 -31.50
CA PRO A 594 -5.21 34.26 -32.07
C PRO A 594 -4.15 33.26 -32.54
N LEU A 595 -4.49 31.97 -32.51
CA LEU A 595 -3.60 30.89 -32.92
C LEU A 595 -3.13 31.03 -34.38
N GLU A 596 -4.01 31.52 -35.26
CA GLU A 596 -3.70 31.76 -36.68
C GLU A 596 -2.55 32.77 -36.84
N LEU A 597 -2.55 33.86 -36.07
CA LEU A 597 -1.49 34.85 -36.09
C LEU A 597 -0.16 34.25 -35.59
N SER A 598 -0.21 33.38 -34.59
CA SER A 598 0.98 32.70 -34.06
C SER A 598 1.59 31.65 -35.02
N LEU A 599 0.82 31.10 -35.95
CA LEU A 599 1.27 30.03 -36.87
C LEU A 599 1.62 30.58 -38.26
N ASP A 600 0.79 31.46 -38.81
CA ASP A 600 0.85 31.92 -40.20
C ASP A 600 1.16 33.43 -40.34
N ASN A 601 1.42 34.12 -39.23
CA ASN A 601 1.74 35.56 -39.15
C ASN A 601 0.70 36.49 -39.83
N LYS A 602 -0.52 36.00 -40.03
CA LYS A 602 -1.65 36.75 -40.58
C LYS A 602 -2.92 36.33 -39.84
N PHE A 603 -3.75 37.31 -39.52
CA PHE A 603 -5.11 37.05 -39.02
C PHE A 603 -6.09 37.34 -40.15
N THR A 604 -7.00 36.41 -40.43
CA THR A 604 -8.05 36.60 -41.45
C THR A 604 -9.35 37.07 -40.79
N PRO A 605 -9.77 38.34 -40.97
CA PRO A 605 -10.95 38.89 -40.27
C PRO A 605 -12.28 38.18 -40.62
N SER A 606 -12.32 37.40 -41.70
CA SER A 606 -13.48 36.58 -42.09
C SER A 606 -13.77 35.40 -41.16
N THR A 607 -12.85 35.05 -40.25
CA THR A 607 -13.02 33.95 -39.30
C THR A 607 -13.76 34.36 -38.02
N ASP A 608 -13.88 35.66 -37.75
CA ASP A 608 -14.56 36.22 -36.57
C ASP A 608 -15.68 37.20 -37.00
N PRO A 609 -16.97 36.82 -36.85
CA PRO A 609 -18.11 37.66 -37.21
C PRO A 609 -18.19 38.98 -36.43
N ASP A 610 -17.57 39.05 -35.24
CA ASP A 610 -17.61 40.19 -34.32
C ASP A 610 -16.31 41.02 -34.37
N SER A 611 -15.46 40.81 -35.37
CA SER A 611 -14.20 41.55 -35.52
C SER A 611 -14.43 43.03 -35.84
N THR A 612 -13.90 43.91 -34.99
CA THR A 612 -13.83 45.36 -35.22
C THR A 612 -12.40 45.76 -35.60
N GLU A 613 -12.26 46.53 -36.68
CA GLU A 613 -10.98 47.12 -37.14
C GLU A 613 -9.86 46.09 -37.42
N GLY A 614 -10.22 44.86 -37.83
CA GLY A 614 -9.25 43.81 -38.14
C GLY A 614 -8.57 43.19 -36.92
N MET A 615 -9.06 43.49 -35.71
CA MET A 615 -8.64 42.84 -34.47
C MET A 615 -9.63 41.73 -34.08
N PRO A 616 -9.14 40.62 -33.50
CA PRO A 616 -10.01 39.55 -33.02
C PRO A 616 -10.83 40.00 -31.81
N SER A 617 -12.09 39.59 -31.76
CA SER A 617 -12.97 39.82 -30.63
C SER A 617 -12.51 39.02 -29.41
N ARG A 618 -12.78 39.55 -28.21
CA ARG A 618 -12.48 38.84 -26.95
C ARG A 618 -13.21 37.50 -26.84
N LYS A 619 -14.39 37.39 -27.46
CA LYS A 619 -15.19 36.17 -27.49
C LYS A 619 -14.54 35.10 -28.35
N PHE A 620 -14.05 35.47 -29.53
CA PHE A 620 -13.32 34.56 -30.43
C PHE A 620 -12.06 33.99 -29.77
N LEU A 621 -11.24 34.85 -29.15
CA LEU A 621 -10.01 34.41 -28.46
C LEU A 621 -10.30 33.47 -27.28
N LYS A 622 -11.39 33.75 -26.54
CA LYS A 622 -11.85 32.88 -25.46
C LYS A 622 -12.28 31.50 -25.99
N ASP A 623 -13.09 31.47 -27.04
CA ASP A 623 -13.57 30.22 -27.64
C ASP A 623 -12.44 29.37 -28.21
N GLU A 624 -11.42 30.00 -28.79
CA GLU A 624 -10.23 29.33 -29.32
C GLU A 624 -9.40 28.65 -28.21
N VAL A 625 -9.15 29.35 -27.10
CA VAL A 625 -8.45 28.77 -25.93
C VAL A 625 -9.25 27.60 -25.36
N LEU A 626 -10.57 27.75 -25.20
CA LEU A 626 -11.44 26.68 -24.71
C LEU A 626 -11.43 25.47 -25.68
N ALA A 627 -11.39 25.69 -26.99
CA ALA A 627 -11.28 24.62 -27.98
C ALA A 627 -9.96 23.83 -27.84
N CYS A 628 -8.83 24.52 -27.61
CA CYS A 628 -7.55 23.88 -27.32
C CYS A 628 -7.60 23.07 -26.02
N SER A 629 -8.23 23.58 -24.97
CA SER A 629 -8.42 22.88 -23.71
C SER A 629 -9.33 21.66 -23.81
N ARG A 630 -10.38 21.69 -24.64
CA ARG A 630 -11.21 20.50 -24.94
C ARG A 630 -10.41 19.40 -25.62
N LYS A 631 -9.48 19.75 -26.51
CA LYS A 631 -8.61 18.75 -27.15
C LYS A 631 -7.69 18.09 -26.11
N LEU A 632 -7.25 18.84 -25.11
CA LEU A 632 -6.42 18.30 -24.03
C LEU A 632 -7.19 17.27 -23.18
N SER A 633 -8.46 17.51 -22.84
CA SER A 633 -9.26 16.54 -22.06
C SER A 633 -9.54 15.23 -22.78
N SER A 634 -9.46 15.20 -24.13
CA SER A 634 -9.58 13.96 -24.90
C SER A 634 -8.36 13.03 -24.79
N LEU A 635 -7.24 13.51 -24.24
CA LEU A 635 -6.00 12.76 -24.11
C LEU A 635 -5.87 12.14 -22.71
N ALA A 636 -6.10 10.83 -22.60
CA ALA A 636 -6.10 10.11 -21.31
C ALA A 636 -4.77 10.18 -20.52
N ASP A 637 -3.65 10.36 -21.21
CA ASP A 637 -2.31 10.39 -20.59
C ASP A 637 -1.84 11.80 -20.20
N PHE A 638 -2.71 12.82 -20.34
CA PHE A 638 -2.41 14.22 -20.04
C PHE A 638 -3.18 14.70 -18.80
N ASP A 639 -2.45 15.31 -17.87
CA ASP A 639 -3.02 16.02 -16.73
C ASP A 639 -2.81 17.53 -16.92
N PHE A 640 -3.81 18.34 -16.54
CA PHE A 640 -3.75 19.80 -16.62
C PHE A 640 -3.96 20.45 -15.26
N VAL A 641 -3.08 21.40 -14.94
CA VAL A 641 -3.17 22.26 -13.75
C VAL A 641 -3.05 23.70 -14.22
N CYS A 642 -4.04 24.52 -13.90
CA CYS A 642 -4.00 25.95 -14.17
C CYS A 642 -3.81 26.71 -12.86
N ILE A 643 -2.78 27.56 -12.84
CA ILE A 643 -2.45 28.49 -11.78
C ILE A 643 -2.75 29.89 -12.32
N ASP A 644 -3.80 30.47 -11.77
CA ASP A 644 -4.32 31.78 -12.10
C ASP A 644 -3.60 32.85 -11.28
N THR A 645 -3.10 33.87 -11.97
CA THR A 645 -2.36 35.01 -11.40
C THR A 645 -3.13 36.33 -11.52
N GLU A 646 -4.45 36.29 -11.78
CA GLU A 646 -5.33 37.45 -11.72
C GLU A 646 -5.44 38.03 -10.30
N ASP A 647 -5.62 39.34 -10.19
CA ASP A 647 -5.92 40.00 -8.91
C ASP A 647 -7.40 39.77 -8.54
N VAL A 648 -7.68 39.62 -7.24
CA VAL A 648 -9.02 39.39 -6.68
C VAL A 648 -10.06 40.43 -7.14
N PHE A 649 -9.62 41.64 -7.48
CA PHE A 649 -10.46 42.77 -7.89
C PHE A 649 -10.81 42.82 -9.39
N VAL A 650 -10.11 42.10 -10.27
CA VAL A 650 -10.33 42.13 -11.73
C VAL A 650 -10.33 40.71 -12.30
N ARG A 651 -11.43 39.98 -12.07
CA ARG A 651 -11.57 38.57 -12.50
C ARG A 651 -12.25 38.45 -13.86
N THR A 652 -11.56 37.89 -14.84
CA THR A 652 -12.15 37.52 -16.15
C THR A 652 -12.68 36.09 -16.16
N GLY A 653 -12.18 35.24 -15.25
CA GLY A 653 -12.66 33.87 -15.05
C GLY A 653 -12.25 32.85 -16.13
N ILE A 654 -11.48 33.28 -17.14
CA ILE A 654 -11.09 32.44 -18.28
C ILE A 654 -10.21 31.27 -17.83
N ALA A 655 -9.27 31.50 -16.91
CA ALA A 655 -8.41 30.45 -16.37
C ALA A 655 -9.20 29.33 -15.64
N LYS A 656 -10.28 29.70 -14.94
CA LYS A 656 -11.18 28.76 -14.26
C LYS A 656 -11.98 27.93 -15.24
N GLU A 657 -12.54 28.56 -16.28
CA GLU A 657 -13.26 27.85 -17.34
C GLU A 657 -12.32 26.92 -18.13
N MET A 658 -11.11 27.38 -18.44
CA MET A 658 -10.08 26.60 -19.12
C MET A 658 -9.76 25.31 -18.37
N ALA A 659 -9.53 25.41 -17.05
CA ALA A 659 -9.28 24.25 -16.21
C ALA A 659 -10.47 23.29 -16.16
N GLN A 660 -11.70 23.80 -16.02
CA GLN A 660 -12.91 22.97 -16.01
C GLN A 660 -13.09 22.20 -17.32
N VAL A 661 -12.91 22.89 -18.46
CA VAL A 661 -13.05 22.29 -19.80
C VAL A 661 -11.96 21.25 -20.10
N ALA A 662 -10.75 21.49 -19.58
CA ALA A 662 -9.65 20.53 -19.65
C ALA A 662 -9.81 19.35 -18.65
N GLN A 663 -10.87 19.31 -17.84
CA GLN A 663 -11.01 18.41 -16.68
C GLN A 663 -9.79 18.47 -15.72
N GLY A 664 -9.15 19.64 -15.68
CA GLY A 664 -7.97 19.94 -14.87
C GLY A 664 -8.31 20.60 -13.55
N LYS A 665 -7.29 20.84 -12.73
CA LYS A 665 -7.45 21.57 -11.46
C LYS A 665 -7.17 23.07 -11.67
N TYR A 666 -7.96 23.91 -11.00
CA TYR A 666 -7.82 25.37 -11.00
C TYR A 666 -7.36 25.85 -9.62
N HIS A 667 -6.41 26.76 -9.60
CA HIS A 667 -5.93 27.40 -8.37
C HIS A 667 -5.67 28.89 -8.62
N HIS A 668 -6.10 29.74 -7.69
CA HIS A 668 -5.83 31.19 -7.71
C HIS A 668 -4.64 31.49 -6.80
N LEU A 669 -3.75 32.37 -7.25
CA LEU A 669 -2.52 32.71 -6.56
C LEU A 669 -2.70 34.07 -5.86
N ASP A 670 -3.06 34.03 -4.57
CA ASP A 670 -3.08 35.23 -3.74
C ASP A 670 -1.63 35.69 -3.49
N SER A 671 -1.39 36.99 -3.55
CA SER A 671 -0.06 37.63 -3.52
C SER A 671 0.78 37.36 -2.25
N ALA A 672 0.32 36.52 -1.32
CA ALA A 672 0.91 36.28 -0.01
C ALA A 672 1.55 34.89 0.20
N ASP A 673 1.29 33.84 -0.59
CA ASP A 673 1.76 32.48 -0.22
C ASP A 673 2.31 31.61 -1.36
N SER A 674 3.64 31.68 -1.57
CA SER A 674 4.39 30.73 -2.41
C SER A 674 4.40 29.29 -1.85
N ALA A 675 4.15 29.15 -0.53
CA ALA A 675 4.08 27.87 0.16
C ALA A 675 2.80 27.07 -0.19
N ALA A 676 1.66 27.74 -0.34
CA ALA A 676 0.38 27.12 -0.68
C ALA A 676 0.42 26.46 -2.08
N VAL A 677 1.01 27.14 -3.07
CA VAL A 677 1.18 26.61 -4.44
C VAL A 677 2.07 25.37 -4.46
N THR A 678 3.11 25.39 -3.61
CA THR A 678 4.03 24.26 -3.44
C THR A 678 3.29 23.06 -2.87
N GLN A 679 2.52 23.23 -1.79
CA GLN A 679 1.79 22.15 -1.11
C GLN A 679 0.68 21.52 -1.98
N ILE A 680 0.03 22.32 -2.82
CA ILE A 680 -1.07 21.88 -3.70
C ILE A 680 -0.53 21.14 -4.92
N THR A 681 0.50 21.69 -5.56
CA THR A 681 1.09 21.04 -6.72
C THR A 681 1.91 19.81 -6.29
N GLN A 682 2.43 19.80 -5.05
CA GLN A 682 2.89 18.59 -4.35
C GLN A 682 1.80 17.54 -4.22
N GLN A 683 0.61 17.92 -3.74
CA GLN A 683 -0.52 17.02 -3.64
C GLN A 683 -0.89 16.46 -5.03
N LYS A 684 -0.85 17.27 -6.09
CA LYS A 684 -1.13 16.82 -7.46
C LYS A 684 -0.03 15.96 -8.07
N LEU A 685 1.25 16.31 -7.88
CA LEU A 685 2.36 15.44 -8.25
C LEU A 685 2.26 14.11 -7.52
N ARG A 686 1.84 14.07 -6.26
CA ARG A 686 1.56 12.83 -5.52
C ARG A 686 0.30 12.08 -5.98
N GLU A 687 -0.71 12.76 -6.49
CA GLU A 687 -1.88 12.12 -7.11
C GLU A 687 -1.57 11.55 -8.51
N VAL A 688 -0.63 12.17 -9.23
CA VAL A 688 -0.16 11.79 -10.57
C VAL A 688 0.97 10.74 -10.50
N ASN A 689 1.75 10.71 -9.41
CA ASN A 689 2.91 9.84 -9.17
C ASN A 689 2.58 8.65 -8.27
#